data_AF-A0A4P5VR56-F1
#
_entry.id   AF-A0A4P5VR56-F1
#
_cell.length_a   1.000
_cell.length_b   1.000
_cell.length_c   1.000
_cell.angle_alpha   90.00
_cell.angle_beta   90.00
_cell.angle_gamma   90.00
#
_symmetry.space_group_name_H-M   'P 1'
#
loop_
_entity.id
_entity.type
_entity.pdbx_description
1 polymer ?
#
loop_
_entity_poly.entity_id
_entity_poly.type
_entity_poly.pdbx_seq_one_letter_code
_entity_poly.pdbx_strand_id
1 'polypeptide(L)'
;MIRSFLGLSLVLLLGCPSSDTGTKDTSVVNGGGGGDEDGDGYKPTEGDCDETNPDINPGAPEICDGLDNNCDGIIDEGVMGTFYADADGDGFGDLDVPMEACEAPAGYVTNSEDCDDAQALSFPGNVEVCDEIDNDCDGVIDNGVGDVYYADGDEDGYGDAGAPQQACSQPAGMVLDNTDCDDTTNKAFPGNTEVCDTIDNNCDGVVDEGVETTYYADVDSDGYGDPSLILMACSLPAGYSADNTDCDDARYETNPGAIEYCNGYDDNCDGVIDEDTADDAMTWYADNDTDGYGDPSTGVVSCSAPPGYVSDNTDCDDTRARSNPAGIELCNGYDDNCDGTVDEATAVDASTWYYDADSDAYGNPSVSTVACSAPAGYVADNTDCNDGTSLANPGQLEVCDGIDNDCDGTSDEPDAIDASTWYADADSDNYGDASVSQPACTQPAGYVADATDCDDARYETNPGATEYCNGYDDDCDGVVDEADAVDSQTWYADADSDLYGNPSVSTVQCDQPAGYVTDNTDCDDTVSTTNPGGTEVCNGVDDDCNGTVDDDYATDATTWYADSDSDTYGNASVSQVDCLQPAGYVVDSTDCNDTTAAAYPGADEVCDGIDNDCDGDIDEDGGVSDGDTYYMDADSDTYGDESTTIEACSLPSGYVENYYDCDDTDPSEPVAVDDSGSPSGAGTSADPLDTIQAGIDLADSCVVVTEGHYNEYDIDFGGKTLDVWGVDGRDVTTIDPGLTVCDYTNPTDCHPVFLLNSGTGAAPTIHGFWVTGGTGYLTETTTTETCADSDPSHASADTCTVTQDDFCGGGAYVSGDDPQFSDMVFEAGDLPEFAQEPTGSWSQAWVSSAGGGVCALNSAATFDNVVFSSNFADSGGGLYVGASSTVEVVHGWFDDNSASDGGGIATDTSDLNVSNTVIACNSATVDGGGSFSDTSGSVNFTNILFAMNTSGTATTNGSQTYSGSSVTLMLWNMVAQANTTSPMFYNLGTASIGYADSYNAGGGGTTSGTWSAMSVTSSGSQYTNISCDGNWQNDDASLVAGAASINAGDPSILDADGSRSDLGAYGGPEGTW
;
A
#
# COMPACT_ATOMS: atom_id res chain seq x y z
N MET A 1 16.51 -65.90 32.87
CA MET A 1 16.83 -66.51 34.18
C MET A 1 15.62 -67.35 34.62
N ILE A 2 15.73 -68.70 34.76
CA ILE A 2 14.86 -69.62 35.58
C ILE A 2 13.36 -69.72 35.15
N ARG A 3 12.67 -70.82 34.77
CA ARG A 3 12.58 -72.28 35.07
C ARG A 3 11.66 -72.92 33.99
N SER A 4 12.02 -73.98 33.25
CA SER A 4 11.81 -75.44 33.53
C SER A 4 10.46 -75.88 34.11
N PHE A 5 9.75 -76.84 33.47
CA PHE A 5 9.32 -78.18 33.96
C PHE A 5 8.50 -78.90 32.85
N LEU A 6 8.99 -80.02 32.27
CA LEU A 6 8.53 -81.42 32.47
C LEU A 6 7.03 -81.67 32.18
N GLY A 7 6.58 -82.68 31.44
CA GLY A 7 7.22 -83.84 30.84
C GLY A 7 6.24 -85.04 30.77
N LEU A 8 6.66 -86.04 29.99
CA LEU A 8 6.43 -87.47 30.18
C LEU A 8 5.09 -88.12 29.77
N SER A 9 5.23 -89.07 28.82
CA SER A 9 4.78 -90.48 28.88
C SER A 9 3.28 -90.79 28.71
N LEU A 10 2.81 -91.92 28.17
CA LEU A 10 3.34 -93.13 27.51
C LEU A 10 2.14 -94.11 27.48
N VAL A 11 2.09 -95.02 26.49
CA VAL A 11 1.74 -96.47 26.66
C VAL A 11 0.28 -96.98 26.47
N LEU A 12 0.21 -98.04 25.61
CA LEU A 12 -0.67 -99.25 25.59
C LEU A 12 -2.16 -99.13 25.20
N LEU A 13 -2.89 -100.12 24.65
CA LEU A 13 -2.71 -101.35 23.83
C LEU A 13 -4.10 -102.06 23.84
N LEU A 14 -4.36 -102.91 22.82
CA LEU A 14 -5.23 -104.12 22.80
C LEU A 14 -6.75 -104.02 22.58
N GLY A 15 -7.25 -104.82 21.63
CA GLY A 15 -8.52 -105.57 21.78
C GLY A 15 -9.29 -106.00 20.52
N CYS A 16 -8.91 -107.13 19.89
CA CYS A 16 -9.69 -107.97 18.94
C CYS A 16 -10.96 -108.61 19.61
N PRO A 17 -11.83 -109.49 19.03
CA PRO A 17 -11.94 -110.09 17.66
C PRO A 17 -13.39 -110.45 17.10
N SER A 18 -13.43 -111.11 15.92
CA SER A 18 -14.29 -112.28 15.48
C SER A 18 -15.79 -112.07 15.13
N SER A 19 -16.47 -112.78 14.20
CA SER A 19 -16.29 -113.98 13.31
C SER A 19 -17.59 -114.15 12.47
N ASP A 20 -17.60 -114.39 11.15
CA ASP A 20 -17.52 -115.65 10.35
C ASP A 20 -18.76 -116.59 10.28
N THR A 21 -18.86 -117.32 9.15
CA THR A 21 -19.69 -118.47 8.71
C THR A 21 -20.94 -118.14 7.87
N GLY A 22 -21.25 -118.76 6.71
CA GLY A 22 -20.64 -119.83 5.92
C GLY A 22 -21.69 -120.65 5.11
N THR A 23 -21.46 -120.81 3.80
CA THR A 23 -21.67 -122.01 2.93
C THR A 23 -23.06 -122.51 2.44
N LYS A 24 -23.25 -122.40 1.10
CA LYS A 24 -23.61 -123.39 0.02
C LYS A 24 -24.35 -124.71 0.34
N ASP A 25 -25.34 -125.08 -0.50
CA ASP A 25 -25.25 -126.19 -1.50
C ASP A 25 -26.51 -126.29 -2.42
N THR A 26 -26.50 -127.22 -3.37
CA THR A 26 -26.94 -127.12 -4.78
C THR A 26 -28.06 -128.08 -5.23
N SER A 27 -28.72 -127.70 -6.33
CA SER A 27 -29.15 -128.52 -7.49
C SER A 27 -30.35 -129.49 -7.45
N VAL A 28 -31.34 -129.17 -8.30
CA VAL A 28 -32.03 -129.95 -9.37
C VAL A 28 -32.39 -131.42 -9.10
N VAL A 29 -33.69 -131.83 -9.22
CA VAL A 29 -34.31 -132.47 -10.41
C VAL A 29 -35.86 -132.61 -10.29
N ASN A 30 -36.54 -132.33 -11.41
CA ASN A 30 -37.75 -132.99 -11.94
C ASN A 30 -39.14 -132.76 -11.30
N GLY A 31 -39.95 -131.99 -12.02
CA GLY A 31 -41.18 -132.54 -12.61
C GLY A 31 -42.51 -132.21 -11.91
N GLY A 32 -43.24 -131.24 -12.45
CA GLY A 32 -44.69 -131.33 -12.59
C GLY A 32 -45.52 -130.24 -11.92
N GLY A 33 -46.05 -129.31 -12.74
CA GLY A 33 -47.37 -128.69 -12.54
C GLY A 33 -47.36 -127.37 -11.79
N GLY A 34 -47.32 -126.26 -12.53
CA GLY A 34 -47.28 -124.92 -11.97
C GLY A 34 -48.60 -124.43 -11.34
N GLY A 35 -48.41 -123.69 -10.26
CA GLY A 35 -49.23 -122.59 -9.77
C GLY A 35 -48.27 -121.48 -9.32
N ASP A 36 -48.74 -120.24 -9.34
CA ASP A 36 -48.12 -119.08 -8.66
C ASP A 36 -48.47 -119.23 -7.16
N GLU A 37 -47.45 -119.30 -6.29
CA GLU A 37 -47.57 -119.83 -4.93
C GLU A 37 -47.73 -118.73 -3.86
N ASP A 38 -47.22 -117.54 -4.10
CA ASP A 38 -47.39 -116.37 -3.24
C ASP A 38 -48.41 -115.34 -3.80
N GLY A 39 -48.80 -115.48 -5.07
CA GLY A 39 -49.92 -114.78 -5.68
C GLY A 39 -49.58 -113.41 -6.26
N ASP A 40 -48.30 -113.13 -6.52
CA ASP A 40 -47.84 -111.85 -7.08
C ASP A 40 -48.06 -111.73 -8.61
N GLY A 41 -48.40 -112.84 -9.25
CA GLY A 41 -48.68 -112.93 -10.68
C GLY A 41 -47.49 -113.36 -11.53
N TYR A 42 -46.30 -113.53 -10.95
CA TYR A 42 -45.13 -114.13 -11.59
C TYR A 42 -44.99 -115.59 -11.16
N LYS A 43 -44.21 -116.36 -11.93
CA LYS A 43 -43.98 -117.79 -11.68
C LYS A 43 -42.49 -118.04 -11.76
N PRO A 44 -42.00 -119.14 -11.16
CA PRO A 44 -40.60 -119.52 -11.30
C PRO A 44 -40.16 -119.68 -12.77
N THR A 45 -41.08 -120.07 -13.66
CA THR A 45 -40.80 -120.19 -15.10
C THR A 45 -40.78 -118.85 -15.86
N GLU A 46 -41.23 -117.77 -15.23
CA GLU A 46 -41.35 -116.42 -15.78
C GLU A 46 -40.33 -115.45 -15.17
N GLY A 47 -39.39 -115.94 -14.34
CA GLY A 47 -38.23 -115.16 -13.85
C GLY A 47 -38.29 -114.79 -12.38
N ASP A 48 -39.35 -115.16 -11.65
CA ASP A 48 -39.44 -115.00 -10.21
C ASP A 48 -38.36 -115.81 -9.48
N CYS A 49 -37.53 -115.10 -8.70
CA CYS A 49 -36.37 -115.66 -8.00
C CYS A 49 -36.66 -116.04 -6.54
N ASP A 50 -37.82 -115.69 -5.97
CA ASP A 50 -38.29 -116.18 -4.67
C ASP A 50 -39.80 -116.46 -4.71
N GLU A 51 -40.14 -117.70 -5.06
CA GLU A 51 -41.50 -118.25 -5.22
C GLU A 51 -42.36 -118.27 -3.94
N THR A 52 -41.89 -117.64 -2.86
CA THR A 52 -42.57 -117.51 -1.57
C THR A 52 -42.73 -116.08 -1.09
N ASN A 53 -42.15 -115.08 -1.79
CA ASN A 53 -42.15 -113.69 -1.38
C ASN A 53 -42.67 -112.76 -2.50
N PRO A 54 -43.91 -112.23 -2.38
CA PRO A 54 -44.53 -111.47 -3.45
C PRO A 54 -43.90 -110.08 -3.69
N ASP A 55 -42.95 -109.67 -2.84
CA ASP A 55 -42.18 -108.43 -2.98
C ASP A 55 -40.83 -108.63 -3.71
N ILE A 56 -40.47 -109.87 -4.07
CA ILE A 56 -39.25 -110.18 -4.84
C ILE A 56 -39.64 -110.83 -6.16
N ASN A 57 -39.63 -110.05 -7.24
CA ASN A 57 -40.00 -110.52 -8.57
C ASN A 57 -39.46 -109.57 -9.66
N PRO A 58 -39.41 -110.01 -10.93
CA PRO A 58 -38.91 -109.20 -12.06
C PRO A 58 -39.52 -107.80 -12.26
N GLY A 59 -40.66 -107.50 -11.63
CA GLY A 59 -41.32 -106.21 -11.68
C GLY A 59 -41.28 -105.41 -10.39
N ALA A 60 -40.65 -105.93 -9.33
CA ALA A 60 -40.47 -105.21 -8.07
C ALA A 60 -39.38 -104.13 -8.23
N PRO A 61 -39.52 -102.97 -7.59
CA PRO A 61 -38.44 -101.98 -7.52
C PRO A 61 -37.41 -102.36 -6.44
N GLU A 62 -36.12 -102.12 -6.72
CA GLU A 62 -35.04 -102.26 -5.73
C GLU A 62 -35.26 -101.36 -4.52
N ILE A 63 -34.97 -101.89 -3.34
CA ILE A 63 -34.89 -101.17 -2.08
C ILE A 63 -33.59 -101.58 -1.40
N CYS A 64 -32.85 -100.63 -0.80
CA CYS A 64 -31.52 -100.92 -0.23
C CYS A 64 -31.59 -101.80 1.03
N ASP A 65 -31.82 -103.09 0.83
CA ASP A 65 -31.97 -104.12 1.86
C ASP A 65 -31.00 -105.29 1.65
N GLY A 66 -30.14 -105.20 0.63
CA GLY A 66 -29.12 -106.19 0.32
C GLY A 66 -29.66 -107.43 -0.39
N LEU A 67 -30.91 -107.37 -0.86
CA LEU A 67 -31.53 -108.39 -1.71
C LEU A 67 -31.68 -107.82 -3.13
N ASP A 68 -31.69 -108.72 -4.11
CA ASP A 68 -32.03 -108.38 -5.50
C ASP A 68 -33.55 -108.50 -5.62
N ASN A 69 -34.27 -107.41 -5.37
CA ASN A 69 -35.73 -107.44 -5.28
C ASN A 69 -36.37 -107.64 -6.66
N ASN A 70 -35.72 -107.13 -7.71
CA ASN A 70 -36.18 -107.14 -9.08
C ASN A 70 -35.65 -108.35 -9.88
N CYS A 71 -34.90 -109.24 -9.22
CA CYS A 71 -34.35 -110.47 -9.77
C CYS A 71 -33.50 -110.29 -11.05
N ASP A 72 -32.89 -109.13 -11.28
CA ASP A 72 -32.08 -108.86 -12.48
C ASP A 72 -30.61 -109.29 -12.34
N GLY A 73 -30.19 -109.65 -11.12
CA GLY A 73 -28.87 -110.15 -10.76
C GLY A 73 -27.92 -109.10 -10.19
N ILE A 74 -28.35 -107.84 -10.06
CA ILE A 74 -27.64 -106.77 -9.35
C ILE A 74 -28.40 -106.50 -8.04
N ILE A 75 -27.67 -106.19 -6.98
CA ILE A 75 -28.26 -105.93 -5.65
C ILE A 75 -28.22 -104.41 -5.43
N ASP A 76 -29.36 -103.82 -5.09
CA ASP A 76 -29.54 -102.42 -4.67
C ASP A 76 -29.11 -101.36 -5.71
N GLU A 77 -29.21 -101.62 -7.03
CA GLU A 77 -28.86 -100.62 -8.04
C GLU A 77 -29.86 -99.45 -8.13
N GLY A 78 -29.33 -98.25 -8.37
CA GLY A 78 -30.13 -97.05 -8.54
C GLY A 78 -30.65 -96.41 -7.24
N VAL A 79 -30.24 -96.92 -6.07
CA VAL A 79 -30.63 -96.40 -4.74
C VAL A 79 -29.45 -95.97 -3.84
N MET A 80 -28.22 -95.92 -4.36
CA MET A 80 -27.02 -95.40 -3.66
C MET A 80 -26.81 -93.88 -3.86
N GLY A 81 -26.22 -93.19 -2.87
CA GLY A 81 -25.80 -91.79 -2.94
C GLY A 81 -24.30 -91.59 -2.65
N THR A 82 -23.75 -90.48 -3.16
CA THR A 82 -22.34 -90.09 -3.02
C THR A 82 -22.10 -89.29 -1.75
N PHE A 83 -21.03 -89.61 -1.02
CA PHE A 83 -20.56 -88.90 0.18
C PHE A 83 -19.04 -88.65 0.10
N TYR A 84 -18.54 -87.59 0.73
CA TYR A 84 -17.14 -87.12 0.72
C TYR A 84 -16.52 -87.27 2.10
N ALA A 85 -15.24 -87.62 2.19
CA ALA A 85 -14.58 -87.78 3.48
C ALA A 85 -14.59 -86.44 4.24
N ASP A 86 -14.90 -86.49 5.54
CA ASP A 86 -14.89 -85.34 6.47
C ASP A 86 -13.93 -85.73 7.61
N ALA A 87 -12.65 -85.39 7.41
CA ALA A 87 -11.58 -85.92 8.26
C ALA A 87 -11.38 -85.12 9.56
N ASP A 88 -11.76 -83.85 9.59
CA ASP A 88 -11.71 -83.00 10.77
C ASP A 88 -13.06 -82.86 11.52
N GLY A 89 -14.16 -83.24 10.89
CA GLY A 89 -15.49 -83.36 11.49
C GLY A 89 -16.31 -82.07 11.49
N ASP A 90 -16.01 -81.10 10.61
CA ASP A 90 -16.71 -79.81 10.56
C ASP A 90 -18.03 -79.83 9.76
N GLY A 91 -18.24 -80.89 8.97
CA GLY A 91 -19.45 -81.10 8.17
C GLY A 91 -19.32 -80.75 6.69
N PHE A 92 -18.18 -80.23 6.27
CA PHE A 92 -17.73 -80.14 4.89
C PHE A 92 -16.76 -81.31 4.62
N GLY A 93 -16.51 -81.63 3.36
CA GLY A 93 -15.70 -82.81 3.05
C GLY A 93 -14.91 -82.65 1.77
N ASP A 94 -13.88 -83.47 1.63
CA ASP A 94 -12.93 -83.42 0.52
C ASP A 94 -13.58 -83.94 -0.78
N LEU A 95 -13.76 -83.03 -1.74
CA LEU A 95 -14.28 -83.32 -3.08
C LEU A 95 -13.50 -84.43 -3.80
N ASP A 96 -12.21 -84.58 -3.51
CA ASP A 96 -11.32 -85.55 -4.16
C ASP A 96 -11.44 -86.97 -3.57
N VAL A 97 -12.20 -87.16 -2.47
CA VAL A 97 -12.38 -88.47 -1.81
C VAL A 97 -13.86 -88.89 -1.71
N PRO A 98 -14.55 -89.18 -2.84
CA PRO A 98 -15.95 -89.63 -2.81
C PRO A 98 -16.12 -91.14 -2.56
N MET A 99 -17.26 -91.53 -1.95
CA MET A 99 -17.71 -92.90 -1.73
C MET A 99 -19.22 -93.03 -1.99
N GLU A 100 -19.64 -94.11 -2.66
CA GLU A 100 -21.05 -94.47 -2.87
C GLU A 100 -21.56 -95.42 -1.78
N ALA A 101 -22.66 -95.07 -1.13
CA ALA A 101 -23.34 -95.90 -0.13
C ALA A 101 -24.83 -95.56 -0.05
N CYS A 102 -25.63 -96.41 0.59
CA CYS A 102 -27.06 -96.10 0.79
C CYS A 102 -27.30 -95.05 1.89
N GLU A 103 -26.39 -94.95 2.85
CA GLU A 103 -26.38 -93.94 3.90
C GLU A 103 -24.92 -93.50 4.14
N ALA A 104 -24.73 -92.27 4.62
CA ALA A 104 -23.41 -91.68 4.85
C ALA A 104 -22.55 -92.60 5.74
N PRO A 105 -21.42 -93.10 5.22
CA PRO A 105 -20.45 -93.83 6.03
C PRO A 105 -19.93 -92.96 7.17
N ALA A 106 -19.50 -93.57 8.27
CA ALA A 106 -18.90 -92.82 9.37
C ALA A 106 -17.63 -92.09 8.90
N GLY A 107 -17.59 -90.77 9.10
CA GLY A 107 -16.50 -89.89 8.64
C GLY A 107 -16.67 -89.41 7.19
N TYR A 108 -17.89 -89.46 6.63
CA TYR A 108 -18.22 -88.90 5.33
C TYR A 108 -19.49 -88.05 5.40
N VAL A 109 -19.55 -86.97 4.64
CA VAL A 109 -20.68 -86.02 4.55
C VAL A 109 -21.10 -85.80 3.11
N THR A 110 -22.24 -85.13 2.88
CA THR A 110 -22.72 -84.87 1.51
C THR A 110 -22.16 -83.59 0.90
N ASN A 111 -21.60 -82.70 1.72
CA ASN A 111 -21.03 -81.43 1.26
C ASN A 111 -19.56 -81.65 0.86
N SER A 112 -19.13 -81.06 -0.24
CA SER A 112 -17.80 -81.28 -0.84
C SER A 112 -16.97 -79.99 -0.93
N GLU A 113 -17.32 -78.97 -0.16
CA GLU A 113 -16.80 -77.59 -0.36
C GLU A 113 -15.69 -77.22 0.64
N ASP A 114 -15.01 -78.21 1.23
CA ASP A 114 -13.89 -77.98 2.16
C ASP A 114 -12.59 -77.66 1.38
N CYS A 115 -11.90 -76.56 1.74
CA CYS A 115 -10.62 -76.20 1.14
C CYS A 115 -9.39 -76.80 1.86
N ASP A 116 -9.54 -77.28 3.10
CA ASP A 116 -8.54 -78.06 3.84
C ASP A 116 -9.20 -79.01 4.85
N ASP A 117 -9.57 -80.22 4.40
CA ASP A 117 -10.25 -81.31 5.15
C ASP A 117 -9.45 -81.83 6.39
N ALA A 118 -8.32 -81.22 6.71
CA ALA A 118 -7.56 -81.46 7.94
C ALA A 118 -7.77 -80.38 9.02
N GLN A 119 -8.47 -79.28 8.70
CA GLN A 119 -8.66 -78.10 9.55
C GLN A 119 -10.12 -77.64 9.62
N ALA A 120 -10.77 -77.97 10.75
CA ALA A 120 -12.20 -77.71 10.99
C ALA A 120 -12.65 -76.23 11.05
N LEU A 121 -11.76 -75.28 10.73
CA LEU A 121 -12.03 -73.85 10.65
C LEU A 121 -11.76 -73.30 9.23
N SER A 122 -11.54 -74.16 8.24
CA SER A 122 -11.24 -73.77 6.85
C SER A 122 -12.37 -74.21 5.92
N PHE A 123 -13.51 -73.51 6.01
CA PHE A 123 -14.70 -73.83 5.24
C PHE A 123 -15.42 -72.56 4.74
N PRO A 124 -16.16 -72.64 3.62
CA PRO A 124 -16.86 -71.52 3.03
C PRO A 124 -17.76 -70.75 4.00
N GLY A 125 -17.46 -69.46 4.18
CA GLY A 125 -18.23 -68.54 5.03
C GLY A 125 -17.90 -68.58 6.51
N ASN A 126 -16.74 -69.14 6.89
CA ASN A 126 -16.16 -68.86 8.20
C ASN A 126 -15.66 -67.40 8.29
N VAL A 127 -15.17 -66.94 9.44
CA VAL A 127 -14.57 -65.61 9.60
C VAL A 127 -13.05 -65.75 9.63
N GLU A 128 -12.36 -64.97 8.80
CA GLU A 128 -10.91 -64.84 8.78
C GLU A 128 -10.34 -64.49 10.16
N VAL A 129 -9.16 -65.04 10.48
CA VAL A 129 -8.38 -64.70 11.67
C VAL A 129 -6.92 -64.62 11.28
N CYS A 130 -6.17 -63.61 11.75
CA CYS A 130 -4.76 -63.39 11.43
C CYS A 130 -3.83 -64.59 11.75
N ASP A 131 -3.85 -65.63 10.92
CA ASP A 131 -3.12 -66.87 11.09
C ASP A 131 -2.48 -67.41 9.80
N GLU A 132 -2.51 -66.60 8.73
CA GLU A 132 -1.98 -66.89 7.40
C GLU A 132 -2.70 -68.06 6.68
N ILE A 133 -3.90 -68.42 7.12
CA ILE A 133 -4.75 -69.45 6.51
C ILE A 133 -6.00 -68.78 5.95
N ASP A 134 -6.41 -69.20 4.76
CA ASP A 134 -7.71 -68.84 4.18
C ASP A 134 -8.79 -69.64 4.92
N ASN A 135 -9.41 -69.04 5.94
CA ASN A 135 -10.37 -69.70 6.83
C ASN A 135 -11.77 -69.78 6.20
N ASP A 136 -12.12 -68.83 5.34
CA ASP A 136 -13.42 -68.74 4.70
C ASP A 136 -13.45 -69.26 3.25
N CYS A 137 -12.31 -69.76 2.76
CA CYS A 137 -12.10 -70.38 1.46
C CYS A 137 -12.49 -69.48 0.27
N ASP A 138 -12.41 -68.15 0.41
CA ASP A 138 -12.71 -67.19 -0.65
C ASP A 138 -11.54 -66.92 -1.61
N GLY A 139 -10.34 -67.41 -1.26
CA GLY A 139 -9.11 -67.27 -2.02
C GLY A 139 -8.22 -66.10 -1.60
N VAL A 140 -8.57 -65.36 -0.54
CA VAL A 140 -7.79 -64.24 0.00
C VAL A 140 -7.49 -64.48 1.49
N ILE A 141 -6.21 -64.69 1.80
CA ILE A 141 -5.74 -64.91 3.17
C ILE A 141 -5.87 -63.64 4.02
N ASP A 142 -6.46 -63.74 5.22
CA ASP A 142 -6.52 -62.73 6.28
C ASP A 142 -7.21 -61.40 5.86
N ASN A 143 -8.19 -61.44 4.96
CA ASN A 143 -8.86 -60.22 4.50
C ASN A 143 -9.87 -59.66 5.53
N GLY A 144 -9.86 -58.34 5.72
CA GLY A 144 -10.81 -57.64 6.60
C GLY A 144 -10.54 -57.81 8.09
N VAL A 145 -9.36 -58.29 8.48
CA VAL A 145 -8.92 -58.46 9.86
C VAL A 145 -7.57 -57.76 10.13
N GLY A 146 -7.38 -57.27 11.36
CA GLY A 146 -6.18 -56.52 11.77
C GLY A 146 -6.48 -55.15 12.39
N ASP A 147 -5.46 -54.56 13.03
CA ASP A 147 -5.51 -53.20 13.56
C ASP A 147 -5.33 -52.19 12.41
N VAL A 148 -5.82 -50.96 12.60
CA VAL A 148 -5.63 -49.85 11.65
C VAL A 148 -4.42 -49.05 12.11
N TYR A 149 -3.44 -48.90 11.23
CA TYR A 149 -2.23 -48.11 11.44
C TYR A 149 -2.26 -46.88 10.52
N TYR A 150 -1.57 -45.81 10.92
CA TYR A 150 -1.50 -44.52 10.24
C TYR A 150 -0.03 -44.23 9.92
N ALA A 151 0.24 -43.61 8.76
CA ALA A 151 1.61 -43.21 8.41
C ALA A 151 2.16 -42.25 9.46
N ASP A 152 3.43 -42.43 9.82
CA ASP A 152 4.19 -41.59 10.76
C ASP A 152 5.37 -41.03 9.95
N GLY A 153 5.12 -39.89 9.29
CA GLY A 153 5.96 -39.33 8.24
C GLY A 153 7.25 -38.69 8.77
N ASP A 154 7.22 -38.19 10.00
CA ASP A 154 8.32 -37.49 10.67
C ASP A 154 8.97 -38.28 11.83
N GLU A 155 8.46 -39.48 12.10
CA GLU A 155 8.93 -40.45 13.09
C GLU A 155 8.76 -40.01 14.57
N ASP A 156 7.74 -39.21 14.88
CA ASP A 156 7.46 -38.73 16.24
C ASP A 156 6.58 -39.67 17.09
N GLY A 157 5.90 -40.61 16.43
CA GLY A 157 5.05 -41.62 17.05
C GLY A 157 3.54 -41.36 16.97
N TYR A 158 3.11 -40.25 16.37
CA TYR A 158 1.75 -39.95 15.93
C TYR A 158 1.68 -40.12 14.41
N GLY A 159 0.48 -40.15 13.84
CA GLY A 159 0.35 -40.40 12.43
C GLY A 159 -0.87 -39.78 11.78
N ASP A 160 -0.80 -39.62 10.46
CA ASP A 160 -1.81 -38.95 9.64
C ASP A 160 -3.13 -39.73 9.59
N ALA A 161 -4.20 -39.12 10.11
CA ALA A 161 -5.56 -39.65 10.03
C ALA A 161 -6.09 -39.83 8.59
N GLY A 162 -5.52 -39.12 7.62
CA GLY A 162 -5.85 -39.17 6.19
C GLY A 162 -5.37 -40.43 5.47
N ALA A 163 -4.40 -41.16 6.04
CA ALA A 163 -3.74 -42.30 5.38
C ALA A 163 -3.83 -43.64 6.17
N PRO A 164 -5.03 -44.18 6.46
CA PRO A 164 -5.16 -45.42 7.24
C PRO A 164 -4.82 -46.68 6.43
N GLN A 165 -4.08 -47.60 7.06
CA GLN A 165 -3.80 -48.95 6.54
C GLN A 165 -4.15 -50.03 7.56
N GLN A 166 -4.99 -50.99 7.16
CA GLN A 166 -5.35 -52.13 8.01
C GLN A 166 -4.34 -53.29 7.84
N ALA A 167 -3.78 -53.80 8.93
CA ALA A 167 -2.83 -54.92 8.91
C ALA A 167 -2.87 -55.74 10.21
N CYS A 168 -2.50 -57.02 10.13
CA CYS A 168 -2.39 -57.91 11.30
C CYS A 168 -1.17 -57.62 12.20
N SER A 169 -0.23 -56.80 11.73
CA SER A 169 0.94 -56.36 12.47
C SER A 169 1.39 -54.99 11.96
N GLN A 170 1.88 -54.14 12.87
CA GLN A 170 2.34 -52.78 12.58
C GLN A 170 3.32 -52.76 11.39
N PRO A 171 2.93 -52.16 10.25
CA PRO A 171 3.83 -51.89 9.14
C PRO A 171 4.98 -50.97 9.58
N ALA A 172 6.12 -51.03 8.89
CA ALA A 172 7.24 -50.14 9.18
C ALA A 172 6.89 -48.70 8.76
N GLY A 173 7.14 -47.71 9.62
CA GLY A 173 6.80 -46.30 9.38
C GLY A 173 5.31 -45.97 9.59
N MET A 174 4.59 -46.78 10.39
CA MET A 174 3.20 -46.52 10.74
C MET A 174 2.93 -46.75 12.22
N VAL A 175 2.01 -46.00 12.82
CA VAL A 175 1.65 -46.04 14.24
C VAL A 175 0.15 -46.27 14.45
N LEU A 176 -0.28 -46.48 15.70
CA LEU A 176 -1.69 -46.69 16.04
C LEU A 176 -2.41 -45.37 16.36
N ASP A 177 -1.66 -44.35 16.76
CA ASP A 177 -2.20 -43.07 17.18
C ASP A 177 -2.34 -42.18 15.95
N ASN A 178 -3.50 -41.56 15.78
CA ASN A 178 -3.89 -40.89 14.54
C ASN A 178 -4.14 -39.39 14.74
N THR A 179 -3.52 -38.85 15.76
CA THR A 179 -3.82 -37.52 16.30
C THR A 179 -2.78 -36.49 15.90
N ASP A 180 -1.93 -36.82 14.93
CA ASP A 180 -0.99 -35.88 14.36
C ASP A 180 -1.72 -34.81 13.56
N CYS A 181 -1.36 -33.54 13.77
CA CYS A 181 -1.91 -32.43 13.02
C CYS A 181 -1.02 -31.99 11.85
N ASP A 182 0.26 -32.41 11.83
CA ASP A 182 1.21 -32.18 10.74
C ASP A 182 2.28 -33.29 10.70
N ASP A 183 1.99 -34.34 9.94
CA ASP A 183 2.81 -35.56 9.74
C ASP A 183 4.12 -35.32 8.95
N THR A 184 4.51 -34.05 8.77
CA THR A 184 5.76 -33.65 8.11
C THR A 184 6.81 -33.13 9.10
N THR A 185 6.45 -32.91 10.37
CA THR A 185 7.33 -32.32 11.39
C THR A 185 7.10 -32.88 12.78
N ASN A 186 8.14 -33.46 13.37
CA ASN A 186 8.12 -34.07 14.71
C ASN A 186 7.94 -33.09 15.88
N LYS A 187 7.54 -31.86 15.57
CA LYS A 187 7.21 -30.78 16.49
C LYS A 187 5.70 -30.60 16.67
N ALA A 188 4.85 -31.22 15.85
CA ALA A 188 3.41 -30.97 15.83
C ALA A 188 2.60 -32.18 16.31
N PHE A 189 2.49 -32.36 17.63
CA PHE A 189 1.75 -33.49 18.18
C PHE A 189 1.00 -33.18 19.47
N PRO A 190 -0.07 -33.93 19.80
CA PRO A 190 -0.89 -33.67 20.97
C PRO A 190 -0.14 -33.59 22.29
N GLY A 191 -0.23 -32.43 22.92
CA GLY A 191 0.38 -32.17 24.23
C GLY A 191 1.88 -31.90 24.18
N ASN A 192 2.44 -31.60 22.99
CA ASN A 192 3.72 -30.91 22.92
C ASN A 192 3.66 -29.53 23.60
N THR A 193 4.81 -28.90 23.83
CA THR A 193 4.86 -27.53 24.35
C THR A 193 4.91 -26.58 23.17
N GLU A 194 4.04 -25.58 23.16
CA GLU A 194 4.10 -24.49 22.18
C GLU A 194 5.48 -23.82 22.16
N VAL A 195 5.89 -23.51 20.95
CA VAL A 195 7.07 -22.74 20.58
C VAL A 195 6.58 -21.77 19.52
N CYS A 196 7.06 -20.53 19.58
CA CYS A 196 6.63 -19.48 18.68
C CYS A 196 7.22 -19.69 17.28
N ASP A 197 6.66 -20.64 16.53
CA ASP A 197 7.14 -21.07 15.22
C ASP A 197 6.03 -21.24 14.17
N THR A 198 4.86 -20.62 14.41
CA THR A 198 3.70 -20.58 13.50
C THR A 198 3.05 -21.94 13.22
N ILE A 199 3.51 -22.97 13.91
CA ILE A 199 2.96 -24.33 13.86
C ILE A 199 2.15 -24.53 15.15
N ASP A 200 0.97 -25.14 15.04
CA ASP A 200 0.22 -25.63 16.21
C ASP A 200 0.96 -26.83 16.80
N ASN A 201 1.97 -26.58 17.64
CA ASN A 201 2.88 -27.63 18.10
C ASN A 201 2.15 -28.67 18.96
N ASN A 202 1.10 -28.26 19.69
CA ASN A 202 0.39 -29.11 20.62
C ASN A 202 -0.94 -29.69 20.06
N CYS A 203 -1.27 -29.37 18.80
CA CYS A 203 -2.46 -29.82 18.08
C CYS A 203 -3.79 -29.54 18.80
N ASP A 204 -3.92 -28.41 19.51
CA ASP A 204 -5.17 -28.02 20.17
C ASP A 204 -6.08 -27.12 19.32
N GLY A 205 -5.60 -26.76 18.12
CA GLY A 205 -6.30 -25.94 17.13
C GLY A 205 -6.04 -24.44 17.28
N VAL A 206 -5.07 -24.04 18.10
CA VAL A 206 -4.60 -22.66 18.24
C VAL A 206 -3.09 -22.65 18.01
N VAL A 207 -2.62 -21.73 17.17
CA VAL A 207 -1.19 -21.58 16.87
C VAL A 207 -0.56 -20.63 17.89
N ASP A 208 0.61 -20.98 18.42
CA ASP A 208 1.48 -20.17 19.26
C ASP A 208 0.83 -19.63 20.56
N GLU A 209 -0.13 -20.35 21.17
CA GLU A 209 -0.86 -19.81 22.30
C GLU A 209 -0.02 -19.75 23.59
N GLY A 210 0.06 -18.56 24.18
CA GLY A 210 0.74 -18.36 25.46
C GLY A 210 2.27 -18.36 25.38
N VAL A 211 2.85 -18.33 24.17
CA VAL A 211 4.29 -18.14 23.92
C VAL A 211 4.63 -16.78 23.29
N GLU A 212 3.64 -16.06 22.79
CA GLU A 212 3.79 -14.69 22.27
C GLU A 212 4.18 -13.69 23.39
N THR A 213 5.06 -12.77 23.04
CA THR A 213 5.41 -11.60 23.86
C THR A 213 4.56 -10.41 23.43
N THR A 214 4.18 -9.56 24.39
CA THR A 214 3.45 -8.32 24.09
C THR A 214 4.44 -7.22 23.73
N TYR A 215 4.27 -6.67 22.54
CA TYR A 215 4.95 -5.50 22.00
C TYR A 215 3.97 -4.34 21.88
N TYR A 216 4.49 -3.13 21.80
CA TYR A 216 3.76 -1.86 21.82
C TYR A 216 4.11 -1.12 20.54
N ALA A 217 3.15 -0.54 19.82
CA ALA A 217 3.46 0.23 18.62
C ALA A 217 4.50 1.30 18.98
N ASP A 218 5.49 1.51 18.12
CA ASP A 218 6.58 2.48 18.27
C ASP A 218 6.63 3.24 16.95
N VAL A 219 5.70 4.20 16.82
CA VAL A 219 5.42 4.88 15.55
C VAL A 219 6.50 5.90 15.19
N ASP A 220 7.21 6.43 16.18
CA ASP A 220 8.29 7.40 16.00
C ASP A 220 9.71 6.79 16.07
N SER A 221 9.81 5.48 16.33
CA SER A 221 11.03 4.67 16.28
C SER A 221 12.10 5.05 17.31
N ASP A 222 11.69 5.54 18.49
CA ASP A 222 12.62 5.93 19.56
C ASP A 222 12.98 4.80 20.54
N GLY A 223 12.34 3.64 20.37
CA GLY A 223 12.57 2.45 21.17
C GLY A 223 11.65 2.32 22.39
N TYR A 224 10.68 3.21 22.57
CA TYR A 224 9.57 3.09 23.52
C TYR A 224 8.26 3.00 22.73
N GLY A 225 7.24 2.34 23.27
CA GLY A 225 5.98 2.17 22.53
C GLY A 225 4.73 2.42 23.35
N ASP A 226 3.64 2.75 22.65
CA ASP A 226 2.34 3.10 23.24
C ASP A 226 1.75 1.92 24.04
N PRO A 227 1.60 2.05 25.38
CA PRO A 227 0.97 1.03 26.21
C PRO A 227 -0.51 0.73 25.86
N SER A 228 -1.14 1.56 25.03
CA SER A 228 -2.52 1.44 24.56
C SER A 228 -2.68 0.67 23.24
N LEU A 229 -1.61 0.57 22.45
CA LEU A 229 -1.56 -0.11 21.16
C LEU A 229 -0.64 -1.33 21.23
N ILE A 230 -1.21 -2.48 21.57
CA ILE A 230 -0.45 -3.71 21.75
C ILE A 230 -0.57 -4.67 20.56
N LEU A 231 0.52 -5.37 20.27
CA LEU A 231 0.59 -6.52 19.39
C LEU A 231 1.22 -7.69 20.14
N MET A 232 0.63 -8.88 20.05
CA MET A 232 1.26 -10.10 20.57
C MET A 232 1.98 -10.76 19.40
N ALA A 233 3.29 -11.01 19.55
CA ALA A 233 4.12 -11.60 18.51
C ALA A 233 5.28 -12.41 19.10
N CYS A 234 5.95 -13.21 18.27
CA CYS A 234 7.05 -14.10 18.65
C CYS A 234 8.41 -13.41 18.80
N SER A 235 8.61 -12.35 18.02
CA SER A 235 9.80 -11.50 17.97
C SER A 235 9.32 -10.05 17.84
N LEU A 236 10.23 -9.09 18.10
CA LEU A 236 9.93 -7.66 18.00
C LEU A 236 9.51 -7.33 16.56
N PRO A 237 8.24 -6.98 16.31
CA PRO A 237 7.78 -6.62 14.97
C PRO A 237 8.33 -5.24 14.58
N ALA A 238 8.56 -5.00 13.29
CA ALA A 238 8.96 -3.68 12.80
C ALA A 238 7.91 -2.62 13.16
N GLY A 239 8.36 -1.47 13.68
CA GLY A 239 7.50 -0.40 14.19
C GLY A 239 6.83 -0.69 15.54
N TYR A 240 7.39 -1.59 16.34
CA TYR A 240 6.96 -1.88 17.70
C TYR A 240 8.16 -1.96 18.66
N SER A 241 7.95 -1.59 19.93
CA SER A 241 8.90 -1.71 21.03
C SER A 241 8.47 -2.76 22.08
N ALA A 242 9.43 -3.33 22.81
CA ALA A 242 9.18 -4.15 23.98
C ALA A 242 8.97 -3.33 25.27
N ASP A 243 9.38 -2.04 25.25
CA ASP A 243 9.19 -1.11 26.34
C ASP A 243 7.89 -0.32 26.13
N ASN A 244 7.08 -0.17 27.17
CA ASN A 244 5.72 0.34 27.10
C ASN A 244 5.54 1.68 27.80
N THR A 245 6.63 2.42 27.90
CA THR A 245 6.75 3.59 28.76
C THR A 245 6.68 4.90 27.98
N ASP A 246 6.34 4.83 26.70
CA ASP A 246 6.03 5.99 25.87
C ASP A 246 4.66 6.58 26.26
N CYS A 247 4.63 7.90 26.36
CA CYS A 247 3.43 8.67 26.65
C CYS A 247 2.89 9.47 25.45
N ASP A 248 3.64 9.59 24.35
CA ASP A 248 3.26 10.18 23.07
C ASP A 248 4.05 9.58 21.88
N ASP A 249 3.61 8.39 21.45
CA ASP A 249 4.18 7.52 20.40
C ASP A 249 4.36 8.14 19.00
N ALA A 250 3.98 9.40 18.83
CA ALA A 250 4.11 10.14 17.57
C ALA A 250 5.29 11.13 17.59
N ARG A 251 6.10 11.15 18.67
CA ARG A 251 7.17 12.10 18.91
C ARG A 251 8.38 11.42 19.60
N TYR A 252 9.43 11.15 18.81
CA TYR A 252 10.67 10.51 19.28
C TYR A 252 11.40 11.25 20.43
N GLU A 253 11.03 12.51 20.68
CA GLU A 253 11.57 13.33 21.77
C GLU A 253 10.80 13.15 23.09
N THR A 254 9.75 12.32 23.12
CA THR A 254 8.82 12.17 24.25
C THR A 254 8.86 10.76 24.83
N ASN A 255 9.91 10.47 25.60
CA ASN A 255 10.14 9.18 26.23
C ASN A 255 10.82 9.29 27.60
N PRO A 256 10.84 8.24 28.45
CA PRO A 256 11.43 8.28 29.78
C PRO A 256 12.91 8.66 29.89
N GLY A 257 13.64 8.64 28.77
CA GLY A 257 15.04 9.06 28.68
C GLY A 257 15.24 10.51 28.22
N ALA A 258 14.18 11.18 27.78
CA ALA A 258 14.24 12.51 27.19
C ALA A 258 14.57 13.60 28.21
N ILE A 259 15.15 14.70 27.70
CA ILE A 259 15.38 15.93 28.48
C ILE A 259 14.10 16.76 28.43
N GLU A 260 13.65 17.23 29.59
CA GLU A 260 12.43 18.06 29.66
C GLU A 260 12.67 19.46 29.10
N TYR A 261 11.75 19.90 28.25
CA TYR A 261 11.65 21.27 27.76
C TYR A 261 10.32 21.91 28.16
N CYS A 262 10.29 23.24 28.21
CA CYS A 262 9.09 24.02 28.52
C CYS A 262 8.17 24.19 27.28
N ASN A 263 7.74 23.08 26.70
CA ASN A 263 7.05 23.03 25.41
C ASN A 263 5.56 22.63 25.50
N GLY A 264 5.06 22.33 26.71
CA GLY A 264 3.67 21.92 26.95
C GLY A 264 3.43 20.41 26.90
N TYR A 265 4.49 19.62 26.77
CA TYR A 265 4.46 18.16 26.74
C TYR A 265 5.16 17.59 28.00
N ASP A 266 4.93 16.31 28.26
CA ASP A 266 5.60 15.55 29.34
C ASP A 266 6.73 14.77 28.67
N ASP A 267 7.78 15.49 28.23
CA ASP A 267 8.78 14.93 27.32
C ASP A 267 9.46 13.70 27.95
N ASN A 268 9.69 13.70 29.27
CA ASN A 268 10.30 12.56 29.96
C ASN A 268 9.30 11.52 30.52
N CYS A 269 8.01 11.62 30.19
CA CYS A 269 6.95 10.70 30.59
C CYS A 269 6.90 10.36 32.11
N ASP A 270 7.31 11.29 32.99
CA ASP A 270 7.29 11.09 34.44
C ASP A 270 5.94 11.47 35.08
N GLY A 271 5.03 12.03 34.28
CA GLY A 271 3.70 12.48 34.68
C GLY A 271 3.64 13.96 35.05
N VAL A 272 4.70 14.74 34.81
CA VAL A 272 4.80 16.17 35.12
C VAL A 272 5.14 16.96 33.86
N ILE A 273 4.10 17.39 33.15
CA ILE A 273 4.21 18.36 32.05
C ILE A 273 4.93 19.64 32.53
N ASP A 274 6.03 20.00 31.85
CA ASP A 274 6.84 21.21 32.02
C ASP A 274 7.33 21.46 33.47
N GLU A 275 8.30 20.68 33.96
CA GLU A 275 8.87 20.91 35.28
C GLU A 275 9.77 22.16 35.38
N ASP A 276 9.83 22.79 36.56
CA ASP A 276 10.63 24.00 36.82
C ASP A 276 12.17 23.78 36.67
N THR A 277 12.60 22.55 36.39
CA THR A 277 13.98 22.13 36.13
C THR A 277 14.29 21.82 34.66
N ALA A 278 13.32 21.99 33.75
CA ALA A 278 13.50 21.87 32.31
C ALA A 278 14.69 22.72 31.80
N ASP A 279 15.36 22.23 30.77
CA ASP A 279 16.66 22.78 30.34
C ASP A 279 16.55 24.21 29.79
N ASP A 280 15.44 24.55 29.15
CA ASP A 280 15.12 25.87 28.60
C ASP A 280 14.28 26.75 29.54
N ALA A 281 14.09 26.35 30.80
CA ALA A 281 13.33 27.11 31.78
C ALA A 281 13.90 28.53 31.98
N MET A 282 13.08 29.53 31.65
CA MET A 282 13.46 30.94 31.71
C MET A 282 13.47 31.48 33.15
N THR A 283 14.27 32.52 33.39
CA THR A 283 14.23 33.29 34.64
C THR A 283 13.17 34.39 34.54
N TRP A 284 12.17 34.34 35.43
CA TRP A 284 11.13 35.34 35.61
C TRP A 284 11.44 36.25 36.79
N TYR A 285 11.13 37.54 36.68
CA TYR A 285 11.43 38.59 37.66
C TYR A 285 10.15 39.09 38.32
N ALA A 286 10.17 39.33 39.63
CA ALA A 286 8.98 39.76 40.36
C ALA A 286 8.46 41.09 39.78
N ASP A 287 7.16 41.14 39.50
CA ASP A 287 6.39 42.29 39.01
C ASP A 287 5.33 42.61 40.08
N ASN A 288 5.73 43.38 41.09
CA ASN A 288 4.91 43.62 42.27
C ASN A 288 3.82 44.68 42.03
N ASP A 289 3.98 45.53 41.03
CA ASP A 289 3.03 46.57 40.67
C ASP A 289 2.19 46.26 39.42
N THR A 290 2.50 45.14 38.76
CA THR A 290 1.77 44.47 37.68
C THR A 290 1.77 45.22 36.36
N ASP A 291 2.90 45.84 35.99
CA ASP A 291 3.02 46.65 34.78
C ASP A 291 3.69 45.97 33.58
N GLY A 292 4.16 44.74 33.76
CA GLY A 292 4.80 43.96 32.70
C GLY A 292 6.33 44.00 32.73
N TYR A 293 6.93 44.81 33.62
CA TYR A 293 8.36 44.89 33.84
C TYR A 293 8.68 44.42 35.27
N GLY A 294 9.79 43.72 35.44
CA GLY A 294 10.13 43.05 36.69
C GLY A 294 11.43 43.55 37.29
N ASP A 295 11.54 43.40 38.62
CA ASP A 295 12.74 43.78 39.38
C ASP A 295 13.94 42.89 39.01
N PRO A 296 15.00 43.43 38.39
CA PRO A 296 16.20 42.67 38.01
C PRO A 296 16.94 42.05 39.20
N SER A 297 16.63 42.45 40.43
CA SER A 297 17.23 41.90 41.65
C SER A 297 16.48 40.72 42.26
N THR A 298 15.31 40.34 41.72
CA THR A 298 14.43 39.32 42.29
C THR A 298 13.89 38.35 41.22
N GLY A 299 14.74 37.41 40.75
CA GLY A 299 14.39 36.40 39.74
C GLY A 299 14.17 34.97 40.27
N VAL A 300 13.32 34.18 39.59
CA VAL A 300 13.08 32.73 39.81
C VAL A 300 13.03 32.00 38.47
N VAL A 301 13.53 30.76 38.39
CA VAL A 301 13.48 29.93 37.18
C VAL A 301 12.19 29.11 37.18
N SER A 302 11.47 29.10 36.06
CA SER A 302 10.24 28.31 35.85
C SER A 302 9.86 28.29 34.36
N CYS A 303 9.15 27.26 33.90
CA CYS A 303 8.67 27.16 32.52
C CYS A 303 7.58 28.18 32.17
N SER A 304 6.78 28.59 33.15
CA SER A 304 5.74 29.59 32.96
C SER A 304 5.84 30.67 34.01
N ALA A 305 5.45 31.90 33.63
CA ALA A 305 5.48 33.05 34.52
C ALA A 305 4.78 32.74 35.86
N PRO A 306 5.52 32.64 36.98
CA PRO A 306 4.87 32.46 38.25
C PRO A 306 3.95 33.65 38.54
N PRO A 307 2.82 33.47 39.24
CA PRO A 307 1.89 34.57 39.50
C PRO A 307 2.60 35.77 40.17
N GLY A 308 2.63 36.91 39.48
CA GLY A 308 3.32 38.13 39.92
C GLY A 308 4.78 38.23 39.47
N TYR A 309 5.17 37.54 38.40
CA TYR A 309 6.49 37.62 37.79
C TYR A 309 6.38 37.80 36.26
N VAL A 310 7.37 38.43 35.63
CA VAL A 310 7.45 38.74 34.19
C VAL A 310 8.88 38.55 33.66
N SER A 311 9.05 38.33 32.36
CA SER A 311 10.36 38.00 31.77
C SER A 311 11.26 39.22 31.54
N ASP A 312 10.68 40.40 31.42
CA ASP A 312 11.41 41.66 31.21
C ASP A 312 11.94 42.18 32.55
N ASN A 313 13.25 42.36 32.69
CA ASN A 313 13.91 42.73 33.95
C ASN A 313 14.29 44.21 34.04
N THR A 314 13.63 45.07 33.26
CA THR A 314 14.08 46.45 33.06
C THR A 314 13.37 47.49 33.95
N ASP A 315 12.61 47.05 34.95
CA ASP A 315 11.94 47.95 35.89
C ASP A 315 12.92 48.65 36.86
N CYS A 316 12.83 49.98 36.93
CA CYS A 316 13.65 50.79 37.84
C CYS A 316 12.99 51.09 39.20
N ASP A 317 11.68 50.88 39.35
CA ASP A 317 10.90 50.92 40.60
C ASP A 317 9.65 50.02 40.53
N ASP A 318 9.87 48.72 40.79
CA ASP A 318 8.88 47.60 40.85
C ASP A 318 7.74 47.77 41.88
N THR A 319 7.56 48.98 42.41
CA THR A 319 6.40 49.34 43.25
C THR A 319 5.49 50.37 42.61
N ARG A 320 5.85 50.85 41.41
CA ARG A 320 5.15 51.87 40.64
C ARG A 320 5.09 51.49 39.15
N ALA A 321 3.91 51.01 38.76
CA ALA A 321 3.50 50.54 37.44
C ALA A 321 3.64 51.49 36.23
N ARG A 322 4.31 52.61 36.40
CA ARG A 322 4.57 53.63 35.39
C ARG A 322 6.05 53.95 35.26
N SER A 323 6.90 53.34 36.06
CA SER A 323 8.33 53.61 36.14
C SER A 323 9.09 52.45 35.52
N ASN A 324 8.98 52.33 34.20
CA ASN A 324 9.56 51.26 33.38
C ASN A 324 9.99 51.82 32.01
N PRO A 325 10.80 51.14 31.18
CA PRO A 325 11.34 51.74 29.95
C PRO A 325 10.32 52.12 28.87
N ALA A 326 9.12 51.54 28.89
CA ALA A 326 8.01 51.96 28.03
C ALA A 326 7.07 52.95 28.72
N GLY A 327 7.32 53.26 29.99
CA GLY A 327 6.60 54.23 30.77
C GLY A 327 6.62 55.54 30.02
N ILE A 328 5.43 56.09 29.83
CA ILE A 328 5.33 57.33 29.09
C ILE A 328 5.59 58.45 30.07
N GLU A 329 6.55 59.29 29.75
CA GLU A 329 6.90 60.42 30.59
C GLU A 329 5.69 61.34 30.78
N LEU A 330 5.33 61.56 32.06
CA LEU A 330 4.26 62.45 32.49
C LEU A 330 4.85 63.53 33.36
N CYS A 331 4.22 64.71 33.40
CA CYS A 331 4.68 65.79 34.27
C CYS A 331 4.26 65.56 35.74
N ASN A 332 4.83 64.54 36.41
CA ASN A 332 4.40 64.01 37.71
C ASN A 332 5.50 63.89 38.80
N GLY A 333 6.77 64.15 38.47
CA GLY A 333 7.90 64.19 39.39
C GLY A 333 8.69 62.88 39.54
N TYR A 334 8.48 61.92 38.63
CA TYR A 334 9.14 60.62 38.61
C TYR A 334 9.80 60.37 37.25
N ASP A 335 10.80 59.50 37.22
CA ASP A 335 11.44 59.01 36.00
C ASP A 335 10.58 57.84 35.52
N ASP A 336 9.55 58.15 34.73
CA ASP A 336 8.53 57.17 34.37
C ASP A 336 9.07 56.25 33.26
N ASN A 337 9.97 56.73 32.41
CA ASN A 337 10.52 55.93 31.30
C ASN A 337 11.88 55.28 31.59
N CYS A 338 12.35 55.31 32.85
CA CYS A 338 13.63 54.76 33.32
C CYS A 338 14.86 55.17 32.49
N ASP A 339 14.83 56.33 31.84
CA ASP A 339 15.93 56.83 31.00
C ASP A 339 16.97 57.66 31.78
N GLY A 340 16.68 57.94 33.05
CA GLY A 340 17.53 58.70 33.97
C GLY A 340 17.14 60.17 34.12
N THR A 341 16.02 60.63 33.52
CA THR A 341 15.51 62.01 33.56
C THR A 341 14.10 62.12 34.13
N VAL A 342 13.70 63.32 34.61
CA VAL A 342 12.39 63.54 35.29
C VAL A 342 11.69 64.78 34.73
N ASP A 343 10.43 64.64 34.31
CA ASP A 343 9.44 65.61 33.81
C ASP A 343 9.88 66.44 32.58
N GLU A 344 10.03 65.80 31.43
CA GLU A 344 10.51 66.47 30.21
C GLU A 344 9.45 67.25 29.43
N ALA A 345 9.88 68.23 28.60
CA ALA A 345 8.96 69.01 27.76
C ALA A 345 8.29 68.20 26.63
N THR A 346 8.77 66.98 26.42
CA THR A 346 8.25 65.95 25.51
C THR A 346 7.26 64.99 26.18
N ALA A 347 6.97 65.17 27.48
CA ALA A 347 5.95 64.40 28.19
C ALA A 347 4.62 64.41 27.43
N VAL A 348 3.94 63.27 27.34
CA VAL A 348 2.75 63.16 26.48
C VAL A 348 1.55 63.94 27.00
N ASP A 349 1.48 64.18 28.31
CA ASP A 349 0.43 64.99 28.93
C ASP A 349 0.77 66.50 28.94
N ALA A 350 1.87 66.88 28.27
CA ALA A 350 2.14 68.26 27.93
C ALA A 350 1.06 68.77 26.96
N SER A 351 0.10 69.52 27.49
CA SER A 351 -1.08 69.95 26.77
C SER A 351 -0.76 70.99 25.68
N THR A 352 -1.45 70.90 24.54
CA THR A 352 -1.47 71.94 23.50
C THR A 352 -2.59 72.93 23.79
N TRP A 353 -2.30 74.22 23.73
CA TRP A 353 -3.22 75.30 24.08
C TRP A 353 -3.45 76.23 22.88
N TYR A 354 -4.71 76.62 22.61
CA TYR A 354 -5.22 77.41 21.47
C TYR A 354 -5.78 78.78 21.90
N TYR A 355 -5.56 79.83 21.11
CA TYR A 355 -5.95 81.19 21.48
C TYR A 355 -7.48 81.39 21.34
N ASP A 356 -8.16 81.80 22.42
CA ASP A 356 -9.62 82.03 22.48
C ASP A 356 -9.92 83.55 22.52
N ALA A 357 -10.57 84.05 21.47
CA ALA A 357 -10.76 85.48 21.25
C ALA A 357 -12.11 86.03 21.73
N ASP A 358 -13.20 85.25 21.65
CA ASP A 358 -14.56 85.67 22.02
C ASP A 358 -15.09 85.09 23.35
N SER A 359 -14.28 84.22 23.99
CA SER A 359 -14.45 83.67 25.34
C SER A 359 -15.62 82.71 25.51
N ASP A 360 -16.02 81.99 24.46
CA ASP A 360 -17.05 80.94 24.53
C ASP A 360 -16.49 79.53 24.86
N ALA A 361 -15.17 79.45 25.06
CA ALA A 361 -14.36 78.28 25.38
C ALA A 361 -14.00 77.37 24.19
N TYR A 362 -14.33 77.77 22.95
CA TYR A 362 -13.82 77.17 21.72
C TYR A 362 -12.73 78.08 21.13
N GLY A 363 -11.52 77.55 20.96
CA GLY A 363 -10.34 78.33 20.54
C GLY A 363 -10.08 78.27 19.05
N ASN A 364 -9.27 79.21 18.56
CA ASN A 364 -8.90 79.27 17.15
C ASN A 364 -7.86 78.19 16.79
N PRO A 365 -8.17 77.23 15.89
CA PRO A 365 -7.25 76.13 15.56
C PRO A 365 -5.97 76.58 14.84
N SER A 366 -5.90 77.82 14.34
CA SER A 366 -4.75 78.33 13.59
C SER A 366 -3.64 78.96 14.46
N VAL A 367 -3.78 79.00 15.80
CA VAL A 367 -2.82 79.64 16.73
C VAL A 367 -2.64 78.83 18.04
N SER A 368 -1.51 78.12 18.23
CA SER A 368 -1.29 77.21 19.40
C SER A 368 0.16 77.08 19.96
N THR A 369 0.33 76.47 21.15
CA THR A 369 1.62 76.13 21.85
C THR A 369 1.53 74.91 22.80
N VAL A 370 2.64 74.22 23.14
CA VAL A 370 2.69 72.99 24.00
C VAL A 370 3.42 73.21 25.35
N ALA A 371 2.83 72.78 26.47
CA ALA A 371 3.46 72.75 27.82
C ALA A 371 2.64 71.97 28.88
N CYS A 372 3.28 71.45 29.93
CA CYS A 372 2.64 70.78 31.09
C CYS A 372 1.61 71.65 31.87
N SER A 373 1.50 72.96 31.60
CA SER A 373 0.47 73.82 32.20
C SER A 373 0.09 75.01 31.31
N ALA A 374 -1.18 75.44 31.40
CA ALA A 374 -1.81 76.44 30.52
C ALA A 374 -1.11 77.80 30.50
N PRO A 375 -0.60 78.25 29.34
CA PRO A 375 -0.14 79.62 29.16
C PRO A 375 -1.32 80.59 29.20
N ALA A 376 -1.11 81.80 29.74
CA ALA A 376 -2.18 82.78 29.88
C ALA A 376 -2.78 83.22 28.53
N GLY A 377 -4.10 83.08 28.37
CA GLY A 377 -4.86 83.49 27.18
C GLY A 377 -5.13 82.39 26.15
N TYR A 378 -4.90 81.13 26.49
CA TYR A 378 -5.16 79.97 25.63
C TYR A 378 -6.08 78.95 26.33
N VAL A 379 -6.94 78.27 25.58
CA VAL A 379 -7.86 77.18 25.99
C VAL A 379 -7.55 75.90 25.23
N ALA A 380 -8.06 74.75 25.66
CA ALA A 380 -7.69 73.46 25.08
C ALA A 380 -8.53 73.07 23.84
N ASP A 381 -9.75 73.60 23.71
CA ASP A 381 -10.67 73.27 22.60
C ASP A 381 -10.37 74.15 21.37
N ASN A 382 -10.43 73.59 20.15
CA ASN A 382 -10.01 74.25 18.92
C ASN A 382 -11.07 74.27 17.80
N THR A 383 -12.34 73.99 18.13
CA THR A 383 -13.38 73.58 17.16
C THR A 383 -14.34 74.69 16.72
N ASP A 384 -13.95 75.95 16.89
CA ASP A 384 -14.80 77.07 16.51
C ASP A 384 -14.77 77.34 14.99
N CYS A 385 -15.90 77.12 14.31
CA CYS A 385 -16.06 77.43 12.88
C CYS A 385 -16.29 78.94 12.62
N ASN A 386 -16.53 79.73 13.67
CA ASN A 386 -16.66 81.18 13.65
C ASN A 386 -16.34 81.85 15.03
N ASP A 387 -15.04 82.08 15.30
CA ASP A 387 -14.37 82.71 16.49
C ASP A 387 -14.74 84.20 16.75
N GLY A 388 -15.98 84.55 16.42
CA GLY A 388 -16.63 85.83 16.72
C GLY A 388 -18.12 85.69 17.08
N THR A 389 -18.68 84.47 17.20
CA THR A 389 -20.06 84.22 17.66
C THR A 389 -20.31 82.80 18.21
N SER A 390 -20.86 82.73 19.43
CA SER A 390 -21.16 81.47 20.14
C SER A 390 -22.41 80.67 19.71
N LEU A 391 -22.95 80.86 18.51
CA LEU A 391 -24.16 80.18 17.97
C LEU A 391 -23.89 79.27 16.78
N ALA A 392 -22.63 79.14 16.36
CA ALA A 392 -22.20 78.21 15.33
C ALA A 392 -21.01 77.45 15.90
N ASN A 393 -21.28 76.24 16.40
CA ASN A 393 -20.28 75.32 16.90
C ASN A 393 -20.78 73.88 16.68
N PRO A 394 -19.89 72.87 16.69
CA PRO A 394 -20.22 71.48 16.37
C PRO A 394 -21.24 70.78 17.29
N GLY A 395 -21.81 71.48 18.27
CA GLY A 395 -22.79 70.97 19.22
C GLY A 395 -24.26 71.33 18.93
N GLN A 396 -24.60 71.86 17.75
CA GLN A 396 -25.99 72.15 17.37
C GLN A 396 -26.58 71.02 16.47
N LEU A 397 -27.85 71.10 16.05
CA LEU A 397 -28.53 70.09 15.19
C LEU A 397 -29.21 70.76 13.98
N GLU A 398 -29.12 70.12 12.81
CA GLU A 398 -29.83 70.51 11.58
C GLU A 398 -31.34 70.17 11.62
N VAL A 399 -32.15 71.14 11.22
CA VAL A 399 -33.62 71.13 11.15
C VAL A 399 -33.99 71.99 9.93
N CYS A 400 -35.13 71.78 9.26
CA CYS A 400 -35.52 72.62 8.10
C CYS A 400 -35.72 74.13 8.44
N ASP A 401 -34.66 74.88 8.74
CA ASP A 401 -34.58 76.29 9.16
C ASP A 401 -33.50 77.20 8.50
N GLY A 402 -32.47 76.66 7.82
CA GLY A 402 -31.66 77.36 6.82
C GLY A 402 -30.34 78.01 7.28
N ILE A 403 -29.75 77.58 8.39
CA ILE A 403 -28.38 77.93 8.84
C ILE A 403 -27.62 76.63 9.09
N ASP A 404 -26.35 76.55 8.66
CA ASP A 404 -25.40 75.48 9.00
C ASP A 404 -25.06 75.56 10.50
N ASN A 405 -25.97 75.02 11.31
CA ASN A 405 -25.98 75.23 12.74
C ASN A 405 -24.89 74.42 13.44
N ASP A 406 -24.58 73.24 12.92
CA ASP A 406 -23.63 72.28 13.50
C ASP A 406 -22.25 72.29 12.82
N CYS A 407 -21.98 73.30 11.99
CA CYS A 407 -20.69 73.53 11.34
C CYS A 407 -20.24 72.34 10.46
N ASP A 408 -21.19 71.64 9.83
CA ASP A 408 -20.94 70.46 8.99
C ASP A 408 -20.77 70.80 7.49
N GLY A 409 -21.20 72.00 7.08
CA GLY A 409 -21.03 72.56 5.75
C GLY A 409 -22.27 72.63 4.84
N THR A 410 -23.49 72.26 5.30
CA THR A 410 -24.74 72.24 4.49
C THR A 410 -25.93 72.98 5.14
N SER A 411 -27.11 73.10 4.49
CA SER A 411 -28.31 73.73 5.10
C SER A 411 -29.65 73.22 4.50
N ASP A 412 -30.53 72.66 5.35
CA ASP A 412 -31.90 72.16 5.07
C ASP A 412 -32.10 71.16 3.91
N GLU A 413 -31.76 69.89 4.14
CA GLU A 413 -31.80 68.83 3.12
C GLU A 413 -33.10 67.97 3.15
N PRO A 414 -33.48 67.22 2.10
CA PRO A 414 -34.69 66.37 2.04
C PRO A 414 -34.74 65.21 3.06
N ASP A 415 -33.62 65.02 3.73
CA ASP A 415 -33.24 64.09 4.79
C ASP A 415 -32.92 64.81 6.10
N ALA A 416 -33.24 66.11 6.18
CA ALA A 416 -33.79 66.65 7.40
C ALA A 416 -34.77 65.60 7.96
N ILE A 417 -34.72 65.40 9.27
CA ILE A 417 -35.23 64.24 10.00
C ILE A 417 -36.73 63.86 9.71
N ASP A 418 -37.43 64.46 8.75
CA ASP A 418 -38.85 64.28 8.44
C ASP A 418 -39.36 64.16 6.94
N ALA A 419 -38.90 63.28 5.98
CA ALA A 419 -39.57 63.07 4.61
C ALA A 419 -39.77 61.67 3.87
N SER A 420 -40.79 61.46 2.96
CA SER A 420 -41.32 60.14 2.35
C SER A 420 -42.13 60.12 0.96
N THR A 421 -42.28 59.00 0.17
CA THR A 421 -42.83 58.90 -1.27
C THR A 421 -44.06 57.95 -1.59
N TRP A 422 -45.01 58.27 -2.56
CA TRP A 422 -46.37 57.60 -2.75
C TRP A 422 -47.03 57.58 -4.20
N TYR A 423 -47.94 56.62 -4.61
CA TYR A 423 -48.60 56.29 -5.95
C TYR A 423 -50.18 56.13 -5.99
N ALA A 424 -50.96 56.59 -6.98
CA ALA A 424 -52.46 56.65 -6.92
C ALA A 424 -53.26 55.30 -7.06
N ASP A 425 -54.36 55.04 -6.31
CA ASP A 425 -55.22 53.80 -6.35
C ASP A 425 -56.73 54.14 -6.37
N ALA A 426 -57.48 53.73 -7.41
CA ALA A 426 -58.83 54.23 -7.71
C ALA A 426 -59.99 53.27 -7.41
N ASP A 427 -59.80 51.95 -7.52
CA ASP A 427 -60.85 50.95 -7.23
C ASP A 427 -60.67 50.22 -5.88
N SER A 428 -59.58 50.54 -5.17
CA SER A 428 -59.28 50.12 -3.79
C SER A 428 -58.91 48.64 -3.62
N ASP A 429 -58.37 48.00 -4.65
CA ASP A 429 -57.84 46.64 -4.58
C ASP A 429 -56.37 46.57 -4.07
N ASN A 430 -55.75 47.75 -3.84
CA ASN A 430 -54.38 48.02 -3.39
C ASN A 430 -53.29 47.95 -4.48
N TYR A 431 -53.66 47.83 -5.76
CA TYR A 431 -52.74 48.02 -6.88
C TYR A 431 -52.98 49.41 -7.50
N GLY A 432 -52.00 50.29 -7.40
CA GLY A 432 -52.12 51.66 -7.91
C GLY A 432 -51.78 51.79 -9.39
N ASP A 433 -52.10 52.93 -9.98
CA ASP A 433 -51.67 53.32 -11.31
C ASP A 433 -50.22 53.84 -11.26
N ALA A 434 -49.27 53.05 -11.79
CA ALA A 434 -47.85 53.40 -11.90
C ALA A 434 -47.56 54.77 -12.55
N SER A 435 -48.50 55.33 -13.28
CA SER A 435 -48.31 56.58 -14.01
C SER A 435 -48.41 57.84 -13.12
N VAL A 436 -48.62 57.72 -11.78
CA VAL A 436 -48.85 58.88 -10.87
C VAL A 436 -48.19 58.75 -9.46
N SER A 437 -47.03 59.40 -9.15
CA SER A 437 -46.31 59.34 -7.81
C SER A 437 -45.45 60.56 -7.31
N GLN A 438 -45.04 60.66 -5.99
CA GLN A 438 -44.18 61.76 -5.42
C GLN A 438 -43.54 61.61 -3.96
N PRO A 439 -42.31 62.16 -3.64
CA PRO A 439 -41.66 62.32 -2.29
C PRO A 439 -41.96 63.64 -1.54
N ALA A 440 -42.20 63.62 -0.21
CA ALA A 440 -42.49 64.78 0.63
C ALA A 440 -42.46 64.47 2.15
N CYS A 441 -42.33 65.49 3.00
CA CYS A 441 -42.42 65.39 4.46
C CYS A 441 -43.69 64.73 5.04
N THR A 442 -44.71 64.38 4.22
CA THR A 442 -45.94 63.64 4.61
C THR A 442 -46.64 62.92 3.42
N GLN A 443 -47.42 61.84 3.68
CA GLN A 443 -48.19 61.05 2.67
C GLN A 443 -49.31 61.83 1.95
N PRO A 444 -49.33 61.89 0.62
CA PRO A 444 -50.43 62.41 -0.19
C PRO A 444 -51.67 61.50 -0.19
N ALA A 445 -52.87 62.08 -0.06
CA ALA A 445 -54.14 61.33 -0.02
C ALA A 445 -54.57 60.79 -1.40
N GLY A 446 -55.04 59.54 -1.45
CA GLY A 446 -55.43 58.84 -2.67
C GLY A 446 -54.27 58.12 -3.36
N TYR A 447 -53.17 57.91 -2.63
CA TYR A 447 -51.93 57.29 -3.11
C TYR A 447 -51.48 56.16 -2.15
N VAL A 448 -51.34 54.95 -2.67
CA VAL A 448 -50.73 53.73 -2.11
C VAL A 448 -49.28 53.55 -2.60
N ALA A 449 -48.60 52.47 -2.24
CA ALA A 449 -47.19 52.28 -2.61
C ALA A 449 -46.96 51.37 -3.84
N ASP A 450 -47.97 50.59 -4.24
CA ASP A 450 -47.94 49.56 -5.29
C ASP A 450 -48.63 50.06 -6.59
N ALA A 451 -48.32 49.52 -7.76
CA ALA A 451 -48.42 50.23 -9.05
C ALA A 451 -48.86 49.39 -10.30
N THR A 452 -49.59 48.27 -10.18
CA THR A 452 -49.65 47.21 -11.23
C THR A 452 -51.03 46.78 -11.80
N ASP A 453 -52.06 47.63 -11.84
CA ASP A 453 -53.42 47.29 -12.34
C ASP A 453 -53.66 47.58 -13.87
N CYS A 454 -54.32 46.65 -14.59
CA CYS A 454 -54.69 46.67 -16.02
C CYS A 454 -56.12 47.20 -16.30
N ASP A 455 -57.03 47.16 -15.32
CA ASP A 455 -58.36 47.79 -15.35
C ASP A 455 -58.72 48.27 -13.92
N ASP A 456 -58.18 49.43 -13.52
CA ASP A 456 -58.31 50.18 -12.23
C ASP A 456 -59.77 50.65 -11.92
N ALA A 457 -60.73 49.81 -12.30
CA ALA A 457 -62.17 49.92 -12.14
C ALA A 457 -62.86 48.56 -11.85
N ARG A 458 -62.15 47.41 -11.88
CA ARG A 458 -62.68 46.06 -11.67
C ARG A 458 -61.72 45.14 -10.87
N TYR A 459 -61.99 44.98 -9.58
CA TYR A 459 -61.25 44.07 -8.67
C TYR A 459 -61.07 42.58 -9.07
N GLU A 460 -61.85 42.02 -10.03
CA GLU A 460 -61.76 40.61 -10.48
C GLU A 460 -60.85 40.43 -11.71
N THR A 461 -60.21 41.50 -12.18
CA THR A 461 -59.42 41.53 -13.41
C THR A 461 -58.08 42.17 -13.08
N ASN A 462 -57.13 41.33 -12.70
CA ASN A 462 -55.79 41.72 -12.28
C ASN A 462 -54.80 40.60 -12.67
N PRO A 463 -53.49 40.87 -12.69
CA PRO A 463 -52.46 39.96 -13.23
C PRO A 463 -52.32 38.57 -12.56
N GLY A 464 -53.20 38.21 -11.60
CA GLY A 464 -53.20 36.94 -10.90
C GLY A 464 -54.49 36.11 -11.02
N ALA A 465 -55.38 36.41 -11.97
CA ALA A 465 -56.62 35.65 -12.20
C ALA A 465 -56.41 34.38 -13.07
N THR A 466 -57.42 33.53 -13.28
CA THR A 466 -57.32 32.22 -13.98
C THR A 466 -58.38 32.09 -15.09
N GLU A 467 -57.96 31.67 -16.30
CA GLU A 467 -58.77 31.55 -17.54
C GLU A 467 -59.72 30.32 -17.59
N TYR A 468 -60.92 30.50 -18.17
CA TYR A 468 -61.93 29.46 -18.43
C TYR A 468 -62.61 29.71 -19.78
N CYS A 469 -63.14 28.67 -20.46
CA CYS A 469 -63.99 28.80 -21.67
C CYS A 469 -65.33 29.55 -21.38
N ASN A 470 -65.28 30.86 -21.12
CA ASN A 470 -66.34 31.71 -20.55
C ASN A 470 -66.56 33.05 -21.29
N GLY A 471 -65.64 33.49 -22.15
CA GLY A 471 -65.74 34.68 -23.01
C GLY A 471 -65.10 35.99 -22.51
N TYR A 472 -64.24 35.98 -21.48
CA TYR A 472 -63.48 37.14 -20.97
C TYR A 472 -61.95 36.88 -20.97
N ASP A 473 -61.12 37.94 -20.88
CA ASP A 473 -59.65 37.90 -20.71
C ASP A 473 -59.40 38.22 -19.23
N ASP A 474 -59.36 37.17 -18.42
CA ASP A 474 -59.57 37.27 -16.98
C ASP A 474 -58.29 37.68 -16.23
N ASP A 475 -57.10 37.35 -16.73
CA ASP A 475 -55.79 37.59 -16.09
C ASP A 475 -54.97 38.75 -16.69
N CYS A 476 -55.57 39.51 -17.60
CA CYS A 476 -54.97 40.69 -18.22
C CYS A 476 -53.71 40.40 -19.05
N ASP A 477 -53.59 39.19 -19.58
CA ASP A 477 -52.49 38.79 -20.46
C ASP A 477 -52.75 39.11 -21.95
N GLY A 478 -54.02 39.39 -22.31
CA GLY A 478 -54.43 39.91 -23.62
C GLY A 478 -55.19 38.95 -24.54
N VAL A 479 -55.60 37.75 -24.10
CA VAL A 479 -56.29 36.74 -24.93
C VAL A 479 -57.60 36.26 -24.29
N VAL A 480 -58.62 35.96 -25.12
CA VAL A 480 -59.98 35.57 -24.67
C VAL A 480 -60.29 34.13 -25.11
N ASP A 481 -60.54 33.23 -24.14
CA ASP A 481 -60.87 31.80 -24.32
C ASP A 481 -59.83 31.00 -25.13
N GLU A 482 -58.68 30.70 -24.51
CA GLU A 482 -57.59 29.95 -25.13
C GLU A 482 -57.80 28.42 -25.21
N ALA A 483 -57.06 27.75 -26.10
CA ALA A 483 -57.22 26.31 -26.39
C ALA A 483 -56.76 25.38 -25.23
N ASP A 484 -56.04 25.93 -24.27
CA ASP A 484 -55.56 25.35 -23.02
C ASP A 484 -56.41 25.73 -21.79
N ALA A 485 -57.57 26.37 -22.01
CA ALA A 485 -58.62 26.44 -21.00
C ALA A 485 -58.88 25.04 -20.42
N VAL A 486 -59.09 24.99 -19.10
CA VAL A 486 -58.98 23.77 -18.27
C VAL A 486 -59.91 22.60 -18.70
N ASP A 487 -60.78 22.75 -19.69
CA ASP A 487 -61.82 21.79 -20.11
C ASP A 487 -61.87 21.37 -21.63
N SER A 488 -60.77 21.29 -22.40
CA SER A 488 -60.72 20.86 -23.84
C SER A 488 -60.40 19.34 -24.12
N GLN A 489 -60.71 18.76 -25.32
CA GLN A 489 -60.56 17.30 -25.68
C GLN A 489 -59.82 16.98 -27.03
N THR A 490 -59.23 15.77 -27.21
CA THR A 490 -58.39 15.32 -28.38
C THR A 490 -59.03 14.21 -29.27
N TRP A 491 -58.83 14.24 -30.60
CA TRP A 491 -59.39 13.30 -31.61
C TRP A 491 -58.36 12.86 -32.70
N TYR A 492 -58.41 11.63 -33.26
CA TYR A 492 -57.42 11.02 -34.20
C TYR A 492 -58.01 10.57 -35.55
N ALA A 493 -57.35 10.78 -36.70
CA ALA A 493 -57.89 10.49 -38.04
C ALA A 493 -57.93 8.98 -38.39
N ASP A 494 -58.98 8.49 -39.06
CA ASP A 494 -59.15 7.09 -39.52
C ASP A 494 -59.35 7.07 -41.05
N ALA A 495 -58.30 6.71 -41.80
CA ALA A 495 -58.22 6.94 -43.24
C ALA A 495 -58.60 5.72 -44.11
N ASP A 496 -58.36 4.49 -43.63
CA ASP A 496 -58.69 3.27 -44.35
C ASP A 496 -60.00 2.59 -43.88
N SER A 497 -60.64 3.16 -42.84
CA SER A 497 -61.94 2.79 -42.29
C SER A 497 -62.00 1.45 -41.56
N ASP A 498 -60.89 0.99 -40.99
CA ASP A 498 -60.83 -0.22 -40.18
C ASP A 498 -61.15 0.00 -38.68
N LEU A 499 -61.42 1.26 -38.29
CA LEU A 499 -61.77 1.77 -36.95
C LEU A 499 -60.60 2.04 -36.00
N TYR A 500 -59.36 1.87 -36.47
CA TYR A 500 -58.16 2.31 -35.76
C TYR A 500 -57.69 3.63 -36.36
N GLY A 501 -57.41 4.62 -35.51
CA GLY A 501 -56.99 5.95 -35.94
C GLY A 501 -55.48 6.10 -35.90
N ASN A 502 -54.95 6.94 -36.78
CA ASN A 502 -53.54 7.30 -36.81
C ASN A 502 -53.16 8.17 -35.60
N PRO A 503 -52.28 7.70 -34.70
CA PRO A 503 -51.84 8.47 -33.54
C PRO A 503 -51.07 9.75 -33.94
N SER A 504 -50.50 9.78 -35.15
CA SER A 504 -49.72 10.90 -35.67
C SER A 504 -50.58 12.01 -36.29
N VAL A 505 -51.89 11.81 -36.45
CA VAL A 505 -52.80 12.80 -37.05
C VAL A 505 -53.97 13.07 -36.11
N SER A 506 -53.79 14.03 -35.20
CA SER A 506 -54.78 14.38 -34.16
C SER A 506 -55.13 15.89 -34.09
N THR A 507 -56.21 16.23 -33.39
CA THR A 507 -56.62 17.63 -33.14
C THR A 507 -57.31 17.80 -31.77
N VAL A 508 -57.08 18.93 -31.10
CA VAL A 508 -57.64 19.30 -29.78
C VAL A 508 -58.62 20.46 -29.93
N GLN A 509 -59.86 20.28 -29.48
CA GLN A 509 -60.90 21.31 -29.48
C GLN A 509 -62.08 20.90 -28.58
N CYS A 510 -62.99 21.82 -28.31
CA CYS A 510 -64.12 21.57 -27.41
C CYS A 510 -65.23 20.63 -27.98
N ASP A 511 -65.22 20.29 -29.28
CA ASP A 511 -66.22 19.44 -29.98
C ASP A 511 -65.62 18.41 -30.99
N GLN A 512 -66.29 17.26 -31.30
CA GLN A 512 -65.76 16.18 -32.18
C GLN A 512 -65.73 16.52 -33.70
N PRO A 513 -64.59 16.34 -34.41
CA PRO A 513 -64.47 16.44 -35.88
C PRO A 513 -64.92 15.17 -36.66
N ALA A 514 -65.36 15.34 -37.91
CA ALA A 514 -65.76 14.22 -38.78
C ALA A 514 -64.56 13.54 -39.47
N GLY A 515 -64.52 12.20 -39.47
CA GLY A 515 -63.38 11.40 -39.98
C GLY A 515 -62.29 11.14 -38.94
N TYR A 516 -62.59 11.43 -37.67
CA TYR A 516 -61.69 11.23 -36.54
C TYR A 516 -62.38 10.38 -35.45
N VAL A 517 -61.63 9.43 -34.88
CA VAL A 517 -61.99 8.49 -33.80
C VAL A 517 -61.14 8.75 -32.55
N THR A 518 -61.45 8.07 -31.44
CA THR A 518 -60.71 8.21 -30.18
C THR A 518 -59.66 7.11 -29.96
N ASP A 519 -59.71 6.05 -30.74
CA ASP A 519 -58.76 4.92 -30.68
C ASP A 519 -57.61 5.20 -31.66
N ASN A 520 -56.37 5.16 -31.20
CA ASN A 520 -55.20 5.69 -31.91
C ASN A 520 -54.13 4.62 -32.20
N THR A 521 -54.54 3.37 -32.41
CA THR A 521 -53.65 2.19 -32.40
C THR A 521 -53.29 1.62 -33.78
N ASP A 522 -53.44 2.39 -34.87
CA ASP A 522 -53.04 1.99 -36.22
C ASP A 522 -51.58 2.38 -36.54
N CYS A 523 -50.74 1.41 -36.90
CA CYS A 523 -49.33 1.65 -37.27
C CYS A 523 -49.09 1.90 -38.77
N ASP A 524 -50.04 1.56 -39.66
CA ASP A 524 -50.10 2.02 -41.06
C ASP A 524 -51.55 2.25 -41.49
N ASP A 525 -52.05 3.45 -41.23
CA ASP A 525 -53.39 4.00 -41.53
C ASP A 525 -53.73 4.06 -43.05
N THR A 526 -52.94 3.39 -43.90
CA THR A 526 -53.20 3.19 -45.33
C THR A 526 -53.37 1.72 -45.73
N VAL A 527 -53.13 0.76 -44.82
CA VAL A 527 -53.08 -0.68 -45.09
C VAL A 527 -53.83 -1.50 -44.03
N SER A 528 -55.09 -1.85 -44.33
CA SER A 528 -55.99 -2.66 -43.48
C SER A 528 -55.52 -4.06 -42.99
N THR A 529 -54.31 -4.51 -43.34
CA THR A 529 -53.70 -5.75 -42.83
C THR A 529 -52.59 -5.52 -41.81
N THR A 530 -52.18 -4.27 -41.62
CA THR A 530 -51.10 -3.84 -40.72
C THR A 530 -51.75 -3.08 -39.57
N ASN A 531 -52.34 -3.86 -38.67
CA ASN A 531 -53.05 -3.41 -37.48
C ASN A 531 -52.88 -4.47 -36.38
N PRO A 532 -53.31 -4.21 -35.14
CA PRO A 532 -53.17 -5.13 -33.99
C PRO A 532 -53.68 -6.58 -34.14
N GLY A 533 -54.17 -6.99 -35.32
CA GLY A 533 -54.61 -8.35 -35.66
C GLY A 533 -53.95 -8.98 -36.90
N GLY A 534 -52.78 -8.49 -37.36
CA GLY A 534 -51.99 -9.02 -38.49
C GLY A 534 -51.29 -10.38 -38.28
N THR A 535 -50.42 -10.83 -39.20
CA THR A 535 -49.66 -12.12 -39.10
C THR A 535 -48.22 -11.96 -39.63
N GLU A 536 -47.22 -12.34 -38.82
CA GLU A 536 -45.79 -11.99 -38.95
C GLU A 536 -44.91 -12.93 -39.82
N VAL A 537 -43.89 -12.39 -40.52
CA VAL A 537 -42.84 -13.11 -41.31
C VAL A 537 -41.53 -12.29 -41.41
N CYS A 538 -40.31 -12.89 -41.44
CA CYS A 538 -39.00 -12.18 -41.48
C CYS A 538 -38.79 -11.30 -42.75
N ASN A 539 -39.43 -10.12 -42.80
CA ASN A 539 -39.49 -9.22 -43.96
C ASN A 539 -39.15 -7.74 -43.65
N GLY A 540 -38.98 -7.39 -42.37
CA GLY A 540 -38.64 -6.05 -41.92
C GLY A 540 -39.84 -5.12 -41.70
N VAL A 541 -41.06 -5.65 -41.57
CA VAL A 541 -42.30 -4.90 -41.27
C VAL A 541 -43.01 -5.58 -40.08
N ASP A 542 -43.42 -4.78 -39.09
CA ASP A 542 -44.27 -5.20 -37.96
C ASP A 542 -45.72 -5.35 -38.46
N ASP A 543 -46.07 -6.55 -38.93
CA ASP A 543 -47.30 -6.80 -39.66
C ASP A 543 -48.53 -6.83 -38.74
N ASP A 544 -48.36 -7.06 -37.43
CA ASP A 544 -49.43 -7.10 -36.44
C ASP A 544 -49.44 -5.92 -35.45
N CYS A 545 -48.64 -4.87 -35.71
CA CYS A 545 -48.52 -3.66 -34.89
C CYS A 545 -48.32 -3.94 -33.40
N ASN A 546 -47.67 -5.06 -33.04
CA ASN A 546 -47.40 -5.42 -31.66
C ASN A 546 -46.14 -4.74 -31.11
N GLY A 547 -45.41 -4.02 -31.98
CA GLY A 547 -44.19 -3.28 -31.66
C GLY A 547 -42.90 -4.06 -31.91
N THR A 548 -42.96 -5.28 -32.46
CA THR A 548 -41.79 -6.10 -32.80
C THR A 548 -41.78 -6.44 -34.29
N VAL A 549 -40.74 -6.01 -34.99
CA VAL A 549 -40.50 -6.35 -36.39
C VAL A 549 -39.81 -7.71 -36.43
N ASP A 550 -40.43 -8.71 -37.07
CA ASP A 550 -39.88 -10.05 -37.32
C ASP A 550 -39.52 -10.89 -36.05
N ASP A 551 -40.52 -11.44 -35.34
CA ASP A 551 -40.30 -12.21 -34.10
C ASP A 551 -39.79 -13.67 -34.26
N ASP A 552 -39.37 -14.31 -33.16
CA ASP A 552 -38.81 -15.69 -33.10
C ASP A 552 -39.77 -16.81 -33.55
N TYR A 553 -41.04 -16.48 -33.83
CA TYR A 553 -42.03 -17.41 -34.40
C TYR A 553 -42.17 -17.25 -35.91
N ALA A 554 -41.36 -16.38 -36.53
CA ALA A 554 -41.21 -16.28 -37.97
C ALA A 554 -40.76 -17.62 -38.56
N THR A 555 -41.30 -17.94 -39.73
CA THR A 555 -41.23 -19.30 -40.27
C THR A 555 -39.84 -19.73 -40.82
N ASP A 556 -38.76 -18.93 -40.67
CA ASP A 556 -37.47 -19.08 -41.38
C ASP A 556 -36.13 -18.73 -40.62
N ALA A 557 -35.99 -18.97 -39.30
CA ALA A 557 -34.78 -18.65 -38.47
C ALA A 557 -33.56 -19.65 -38.45
N THR A 558 -32.34 -19.20 -38.07
CA THR A 558 -30.98 -19.88 -38.08
C THR A 558 -30.42 -20.23 -36.68
N THR A 559 -29.57 -21.27 -36.49
CA THR A 559 -28.96 -21.67 -35.19
C THR A 559 -27.59 -21.03 -34.90
N TRP A 560 -27.35 -20.58 -33.66
CA TRP A 560 -26.16 -19.87 -33.16
C TRP A 560 -25.69 -20.45 -31.81
N TYR A 561 -24.39 -20.43 -31.49
CA TYR A 561 -23.76 -20.93 -30.23
C TYR A 561 -23.35 -19.78 -29.31
N ALA A 562 -23.52 -19.91 -28.00
CA ALA A 562 -23.15 -18.83 -27.07
C ALA A 562 -21.64 -18.57 -27.13
N ASP A 563 -21.28 -17.29 -27.08
CA ASP A 563 -19.94 -16.73 -27.04
C ASP A 563 -19.94 -15.76 -25.86
N SER A 564 -19.79 -16.32 -24.65
CA SER A 564 -20.07 -15.56 -23.42
C SER A 564 -18.95 -14.59 -23.06
N ASP A 565 -17.73 -14.82 -23.56
CA ASP A 565 -16.56 -13.98 -23.35
C ASP A 565 -16.18 -13.12 -24.57
N SER A 566 -16.90 -13.28 -25.69
CA SER A 566 -16.80 -12.47 -26.91
C SER A 566 -15.49 -12.66 -27.70
N ASP A 567 -14.87 -13.83 -27.64
CA ASP A 567 -13.62 -14.15 -28.35
C ASP A 567 -13.81 -14.70 -29.78
N THR A 568 -15.08 -14.84 -30.20
CA THR A 568 -15.56 -15.35 -31.48
C THR A 568 -15.61 -16.87 -31.66
N TYR A 569 -15.18 -17.62 -30.64
CA TYR A 569 -15.45 -19.03 -30.46
C TYR A 569 -16.68 -19.19 -29.56
N GLY A 570 -17.28 -20.37 -29.53
CA GLY A 570 -18.52 -20.54 -28.80
C GLY A 570 -18.70 -21.93 -28.23
N ASN A 571 -19.54 -22.00 -27.20
CA ASN A 571 -19.81 -23.24 -26.50
C ASN A 571 -20.76 -24.14 -27.28
N ALA A 572 -20.25 -25.28 -27.74
CA ALA A 572 -21.05 -26.29 -28.44
C ALA A 572 -22.25 -26.81 -27.63
N SER A 573 -22.26 -26.64 -26.30
CA SER A 573 -23.33 -27.09 -25.41
C SER A 573 -24.46 -26.06 -25.22
N VAL A 574 -24.29 -24.81 -25.65
CA VAL A 574 -25.27 -23.73 -25.50
C VAL A 574 -25.58 -23.11 -26.87
N SER A 575 -26.81 -23.29 -27.37
CA SER A 575 -27.22 -22.77 -28.69
C SER A 575 -28.68 -22.31 -28.73
N GLN A 576 -28.99 -21.37 -29.63
CA GLN A 576 -30.34 -20.86 -29.87
C GLN A 576 -30.64 -20.59 -31.35
N VAL A 577 -31.90 -20.37 -31.71
CA VAL A 577 -32.37 -20.18 -33.10
C VAL A 577 -32.99 -18.81 -33.28
N ASP A 578 -32.49 -18.00 -34.23
CA ASP A 578 -32.87 -16.61 -34.47
C ASP A 578 -32.67 -16.23 -35.97
N CYS A 579 -33.47 -15.29 -36.50
CA CYS A 579 -33.37 -14.80 -37.89
C CYS A 579 -32.09 -13.97 -38.13
N LEU A 580 -31.54 -13.33 -37.09
CA LEU A 580 -30.27 -12.61 -37.13
C LEU A 580 -29.30 -13.20 -36.10
N GLN A 581 -28.01 -12.85 -36.17
CA GLN A 581 -27.03 -13.23 -35.15
C GLN A 581 -27.46 -12.64 -33.80
N PRO A 582 -27.81 -13.46 -32.80
CA PRO A 582 -28.08 -12.96 -31.47
C PRO A 582 -26.82 -12.35 -30.89
N ALA A 583 -26.98 -11.29 -30.09
CA ALA A 583 -25.86 -10.72 -29.35
C ALA A 583 -25.26 -11.76 -28.39
N GLY A 584 -23.93 -11.93 -28.41
CA GLY A 584 -23.21 -12.91 -27.60
C GLY A 584 -23.33 -14.34 -28.11
N TYR A 585 -23.59 -14.54 -29.41
CA TYR A 585 -23.60 -15.85 -30.04
C TYR A 585 -22.85 -15.83 -31.37
N VAL A 586 -22.12 -16.89 -31.69
CA VAL A 586 -21.34 -17.08 -32.93
C VAL A 586 -21.65 -18.41 -33.61
N VAL A 587 -21.03 -18.65 -34.76
CA VAL A 587 -21.24 -19.88 -35.54
C VAL A 587 -20.20 -20.95 -35.26
N ASP A 588 -19.03 -20.56 -34.74
CA ASP A 588 -17.97 -21.48 -34.36
C ASP A 588 -18.26 -22.08 -32.98
N SER A 589 -17.84 -23.33 -32.77
CA SER A 589 -18.22 -24.10 -31.59
C SER A 589 -17.02 -24.79 -30.91
N THR A 590 -15.81 -24.23 -31.04
CA THR A 590 -14.54 -24.87 -30.65
C THR A 590 -13.93 -24.36 -29.34
N ASP A 591 -14.69 -23.60 -28.57
CA ASP A 591 -14.25 -23.04 -27.30
C ASP A 591 -14.22 -24.11 -26.19
N CYS A 592 -13.09 -24.26 -25.50
CA CYS A 592 -12.95 -25.17 -24.36
C CYS A 592 -13.38 -24.54 -23.02
N ASN A 593 -13.38 -23.21 -22.92
CA ASN A 593 -13.82 -22.44 -21.77
C ASN A 593 -14.48 -21.11 -22.19
N ASP A 594 -15.77 -21.20 -22.53
CA ASP A 594 -16.68 -20.10 -22.93
C ASP A 594 -17.02 -19.13 -21.79
N THR A 595 -16.13 -18.94 -20.84
CA THR A 595 -16.22 -17.89 -19.82
C THR A 595 -14.98 -17.02 -19.77
N THR A 596 -13.95 -17.33 -20.57
CA THR A 596 -12.63 -16.69 -20.56
C THR A 596 -12.13 -16.51 -21.99
N ALA A 597 -12.13 -15.26 -22.47
CA ALA A 597 -11.71 -14.92 -23.84
C ALA A 597 -10.23 -15.22 -24.16
N ALA A 598 -9.47 -15.66 -23.15
CA ALA A 598 -8.09 -16.08 -23.25
C ALA A 598 -7.94 -17.61 -23.46
N ALA A 599 -9.05 -18.36 -23.53
CA ALA A 599 -9.06 -19.81 -23.61
C ALA A 599 -9.65 -20.29 -24.95
N TYR A 600 -8.81 -20.33 -25.98
CA TYR A 600 -9.22 -20.75 -27.33
C TYR A 600 -8.08 -21.45 -28.06
N PRO A 601 -8.40 -22.28 -29.08
CA PRO A 601 -7.39 -22.97 -29.88
C PRO A 601 -6.29 -22.04 -30.45
N GLY A 602 -5.09 -22.13 -29.86
CA GLY A 602 -3.90 -21.34 -30.23
C GLY A 602 -3.77 -19.96 -29.56
N ALA A 603 -4.32 -19.77 -28.35
CA ALA A 603 -3.94 -18.69 -27.44
C ALA A 603 -2.50 -18.87 -26.91
N ASP A 604 -1.96 -17.84 -26.25
CA ASP A 604 -0.69 -17.91 -25.51
C ASP A 604 -0.99 -18.36 -24.07
N GLU A 605 -0.20 -19.29 -23.52
CA GLU A 605 -0.35 -19.78 -22.15
C GLU A 605 0.04 -18.74 -21.08
N VAL A 606 -0.68 -18.76 -19.96
CA VAL A 606 -0.48 -17.90 -18.78
C VAL A 606 -0.63 -18.73 -17.50
N CYS A 607 0.05 -18.35 -16.42
CA CYS A 607 0.09 -19.11 -15.16
C CYS A 607 -1.20 -18.94 -14.32
N ASP A 608 -2.35 -19.33 -14.85
CA ASP A 608 -3.66 -19.11 -14.20
C ASP A 608 -4.42 -20.42 -13.87
N GLY A 609 -3.83 -21.58 -14.16
CA GLY A 609 -4.43 -22.89 -13.91
C GLY A 609 -5.50 -23.28 -14.93
N ILE A 610 -5.58 -22.58 -16.07
CA ILE A 610 -6.46 -22.86 -17.20
C ILE A 610 -5.61 -23.39 -18.37
N ASP A 611 -6.23 -24.22 -19.20
CA ASP A 611 -5.68 -24.65 -20.50
C ASP A 611 -6.07 -23.57 -21.53
N ASN A 612 -5.20 -22.56 -21.72
CA ASN A 612 -5.53 -21.37 -22.51
C ASN A 612 -5.56 -21.67 -24.01
N ASP A 613 -4.72 -22.56 -24.51
CA ASP A 613 -4.64 -22.89 -25.91
C ASP A 613 -5.52 -24.10 -26.33
N CYS A 614 -6.22 -24.70 -25.35
CA CYS A 614 -7.12 -25.84 -25.49
C CYS A 614 -6.44 -27.11 -26.05
N ASP A 615 -5.15 -27.33 -25.78
CA ASP A 615 -4.41 -28.52 -26.23
C ASP A 615 -4.46 -29.72 -25.25
N GLY A 616 -4.84 -29.44 -24.00
CA GLY A 616 -5.08 -30.42 -22.93
C GLY A 616 -3.99 -30.53 -21.87
N ASP A 617 -2.91 -29.77 -21.95
CA ASP A 617 -1.98 -29.51 -20.84
C ASP A 617 -2.39 -28.20 -20.11
N ILE A 618 -1.96 -28.01 -18.86
CA ILE A 618 -2.28 -26.82 -18.05
C ILE A 618 -0.94 -26.22 -17.60
N ASP A 619 -0.74 -24.93 -17.86
CA ASP A 619 0.43 -24.14 -17.46
C ASP A 619 1.80 -24.76 -17.87
N GLU A 620 2.03 -25.13 -19.15
CA GLU A 620 3.32 -25.75 -19.51
C GLU A 620 4.54 -24.79 -19.58
N ASP A 621 5.69 -25.27 -19.08
CA ASP A 621 6.94 -24.50 -19.03
C ASP A 621 7.50 -24.15 -20.42
N GLY A 622 7.93 -22.89 -20.61
CA GLY A 622 8.77 -22.48 -21.75
C GLY A 622 8.14 -21.53 -22.77
N GLY A 623 7.17 -20.73 -22.36
CA GLY A 623 6.58 -19.65 -23.17
C GLY A 623 5.51 -18.82 -22.46
N VAL A 624 5.43 -18.93 -21.13
CA VAL A 624 4.41 -18.24 -20.32
C VAL A 624 4.71 -16.76 -20.24
N SER A 625 3.75 -15.93 -20.65
CA SER A 625 3.96 -14.47 -20.68
C SER A 625 3.84 -13.77 -19.32
N ASP A 626 3.47 -14.51 -18.27
CA ASP A 626 3.29 -14.06 -16.89
C ASP A 626 3.96 -15.01 -15.87
N GLY A 627 4.99 -15.74 -16.30
CA GLY A 627 5.77 -16.59 -15.40
C GLY A 627 6.81 -15.81 -14.62
N ASP A 628 7.13 -16.27 -13.41
CA ASP A 628 8.25 -15.73 -12.64
C ASP A 628 9.57 -16.05 -13.36
N THR A 629 10.51 -15.11 -13.30
CA THR A 629 11.85 -15.32 -13.83
C THR A 629 12.71 -16.03 -12.79
N TYR A 630 13.20 -17.21 -13.12
CA TYR A 630 14.14 -17.97 -12.30
C TYR A 630 15.52 -18.01 -12.96
N TYR A 631 16.56 -18.09 -12.14
CA TYR A 631 17.96 -17.97 -12.53
C TYR A 631 18.69 -19.29 -12.33
N MET A 632 19.52 -19.71 -13.28
CA MET A 632 20.23 -21.00 -13.17
C MET A 632 21.20 -20.98 -11.98
N ASP A 633 21.18 -22.04 -11.19
CA ASP A 633 22.13 -22.31 -10.09
C ASP A 633 22.92 -23.57 -10.48
N ALA A 634 24.03 -23.37 -11.20
CA ALA A 634 24.80 -24.43 -11.83
C ALA A 634 25.80 -25.09 -10.87
N ASP A 635 26.21 -24.43 -9.79
CA ASP A 635 27.14 -24.97 -8.80
C ASP A 635 26.50 -25.34 -7.44
N SER A 636 25.20 -25.08 -7.30
CA SER A 636 24.33 -25.48 -6.19
C SER A 636 24.63 -24.76 -4.88
N ASP A 637 24.96 -23.48 -4.95
CA ASP A 637 25.27 -22.63 -3.80
C ASP A 637 24.08 -21.76 -3.32
N THR A 638 22.93 -21.87 -4.00
CA THR A 638 21.65 -21.17 -3.79
C THR A 638 21.53 -19.76 -4.37
N TYR A 639 22.56 -19.28 -5.08
CA TYR A 639 22.51 -18.05 -5.86
C TYR A 639 22.48 -18.37 -7.36
N GLY A 640 21.88 -17.46 -8.14
CA GLY A 640 21.61 -17.71 -9.56
C GLY A 640 22.29 -16.74 -10.50
N ASP A 641 22.51 -17.17 -11.74
CA ASP A 641 23.10 -16.36 -12.81
C ASP A 641 22.05 -15.52 -13.57
N GLU A 642 22.16 -14.19 -13.47
CA GLU A 642 21.35 -13.24 -14.24
C GLU A 642 21.41 -13.47 -15.77
N SER A 643 22.52 -14.03 -16.27
CA SER A 643 22.72 -14.27 -17.70
C SER A 643 21.98 -15.50 -18.23
N THR A 644 21.48 -16.36 -17.33
CA THR A 644 20.84 -17.63 -17.66
C THR A 644 19.49 -17.79 -16.95
N THR A 645 18.44 -17.21 -17.55
CA THR A 645 17.08 -17.22 -16.99
C THR A 645 16.12 -18.20 -17.67
N ILE A 646 15.03 -18.51 -16.97
CA ILE A 646 13.83 -19.16 -17.50
C ILE A 646 12.58 -18.51 -16.90
N GLU A 647 11.55 -18.31 -17.71
CA GLU A 647 10.21 -17.93 -17.23
C GLU A 647 9.39 -19.20 -17.00
N ALA A 648 8.87 -19.38 -15.78
CA ALA A 648 8.06 -20.55 -15.41
C ALA A 648 7.03 -20.20 -14.32
N CYS A 649 5.99 -21.02 -14.17
CA CYS A 649 4.95 -20.82 -13.16
C CYS A 649 5.34 -21.35 -11.76
N SER A 650 6.45 -22.09 -11.66
CA SER A 650 6.98 -22.61 -10.41
C SER A 650 8.47 -22.88 -10.53
N LEU A 651 9.21 -22.79 -9.42
CA LEU A 651 10.67 -22.91 -9.38
C LEU A 651 11.18 -24.19 -10.06
N PRO A 652 11.82 -24.10 -11.23
CA PRO A 652 12.34 -25.26 -11.94
C PRO A 652 13.55 -25.85 -11.21
N SER A 653 13.72 -27.17 -11.29
CA SER A 653 14.87 -27.83 -10.67
C SER A 653 16.20 -27.35 -11.29
N GLY A 654 17.12 -26.89 -10.45
CA GLY A 654 18.42 -26.34 -10.88
C GLY A 654 18.38 -24.84 -11.19
N TYR A 655 17.30 -24.17 -10.80
CA TYR A 655 17.16 -22.72 -10.81
C TYR A 655 16.82 -22.22 -9.40
N VAL A 656 17.01 -20.93 -9.15
CA VAL A 656 16.69 -20.19 -7.91
C VAL A 656 15.97 -18.88 -8.26
N GLU A 657 15.41 -18.20 -7.25
CA GLU A 657 14.63 -16.96 -7.42
C GLU A 657 15.49 -15.70 -7.49
N ASN A 658 16.75 -15.78 -7.07
CA ASN A 658 17.66 -14.65 -7.00
C ASN A 658 18.75 -14.73 -8.08
N TYR A 659 19.37 -13.59 -8.41
CA TYR A 659 20.38 -13.48 -9.47
C TYR A 659 21.75 -12.99 -8.98
N TYR A 660 22.02 -13.15 -7.69
CA TYR A 660 23.18 -12.52 -7.05
C TYR A 660 24.51 -13.26 -7.26
N ASP A 661 24.55 -14.26 -8.15
CA ASP A 661 25.76 -15.01 -8.43
C ASP A 661 26.58 -14.37 -9.56
N CYS A 662 27.77 -13.90 -9.20
CA CYS A 662 28.73 -13.33 -10.14
C CYS A 662 29.66 -14.35 -10.82
N ASP A 663 29.76 -15.58 -10.30
CA ASP A 663 30.46 -16.71 -10.92
C ASP A 663 29.76 -18.03 -10.57
N ASP A 664 28.68 -18.31 -11.32
CA ASP A 664 27.85 -19.55 -11.31
C ASP A 664 28.61 -20.84 -11.70
N THR A 665 29.93 -20.84 -11.52
CA THR A 665 30.78 -22.01 -11.60
C THR A 665 31.66 -22.24 -10.36
N ASP A 666 31.66 -21.31 -9.40
CA ASP A 666 32.42 -21.36 -8.16
C ASP A 666 31.51 -21.15 -6.92
N PRO A 667 31.16 -22.24 -6.18
CA PRO A 667 30.20 -22.18 -5.07
C PRO A 667 30.77 -21.53 -3.79
N SER A 668 31.85 -20.76 -3.92
CA SER A 668 32.40 -19.90 -2.88
C SER A 668 32.19 -18.41 -3.16
N GLU A 669 31.57 -18.08 -4.28
CA GLU A 669 31.09 -16.76 -4.67
C GLU A 669 29.60 -16.92 -5.02
N PRO A 670 28.71 -15.99 -4.61
CA PRO A 670 29.00 -14.78 -3.86
C PRO A 670 29.44 -15.07 -2.42
N VAL A 671 30.31 -14.20 -1.88
CA VAL A 671 30.65 -14.27 -0.45
C VAL A 671 29.50 -13.68 0.38
N ALA A 672 28.90 -14.50 1.25
CA ALA A 672 27.78 -14.11 2.09
C ALA A 672 28.20 -13.43 3.40
N VAL A 673 27.53 -12.32 3.70
CA VAL A 673 27.66 -11.51 4.92
C VAL A 673 26.27 -11.32 5.56
N ASP A 674 26.21 -11.47 6.87
CA ASP A 674 25.00 -11.36 7.69
C ASP A 674 25.39 -10.78 9.07
N ASP A 675 24.65 -9.81 9.61
CA ASP A 675 25.00 -9.13 10.87
C ASP A 675 25.00 -10.06 12.11
N SER A 676 24.33 -11.20 12.00
CA SER A 676 24.28 -12.29 13.00
C SER A 676 25.33 -13.38 12.75
N GLY A 677 26.13 -13.23 11.69
CA GLY A 677 27.16 -14.15 11.23
C GLY A 677 28.35 -14.32 12.19
N SER A 678 29.48 -14.82 11.65
CA SER A 678 30.69 -15.05 12.44
C SER A 678 31.93 -14.36 11.87
N PRO A 679 32.83 -13.81 12.71
CA PRO A 679 34.11 -13.27 12.24
C PRO A 679 35.10 -14.36 11.79
N SER A 680 34.68 -15.62 11.89
CA SER A 680 35.39 -16.77 11.31
C SER A 680 34.49 -17.60 10.41
N GLY A 681 33.37 -17.03 9.96
CA GLY A 681 32.47 -17.64 8.99
C GLY A 681 33.20 -17.99 7.70
N ALA A 682 32.69 -18.99 6.99
CA ALA A 682 33.26 -19.40 5.71
C ALA A 682 32.91 -18.44 4.56
N GLY A 683 31.93 -17.54 4.75
CA GLY A 683 31.42 -16.67 3.69
C GLY A 683 30.43 -17.36 2.76
N THR A 684 29.79 -18.43 3.23
CA THR A 684 28.72 -19.15 2.49
C THR A 684 27.37 -18.79 3.09
N SER A 685 26.26 -18.92 2.36
CA SER A 685 24.91 -18.70 2.89
C SER A 685 24.60 -19.44 4.20
N ALA A 686 25.18 -20.64 4.41
CA ALA A 686 25.01 -21.42 5.64
C ALA A 686 25.97 -21.07 6.79
N ASP A 687 27.01 -20.27 6.55
CA ASP A 687 28.03 -19.85 7.52
C ASP A 687 28.60 -18.47 7.11
N PRO A 688 27.77 -17.41 7.16
CA PRO A 688 28.11 -16.08 6.67
C PRO A 688 29.13 -15.38 7.56
N LEU A 689 29.83 -14.40 6.99
CA LEU A 689 30.71 -13.49 7.72
C LEU A 689 29.89 -12.42 8.44
N ASP A 690 30.38 -11.93 9.59
CA ASP A 690 29.69 -10.93 10.41
C ASP A 690 29.96 -9.47 10.00
N THR A 691 30.86 -9.24 9.06
CA THR A 691 31.20 -7.88 8.60
C THR A 691 31.41 -7.82 7.08
N ILE A 692 30.96 -6.72 6.49
CA ILE A 692 31.11 -6.39 5.07
C ILE A 692 32.58 -6.32 4.69
N GLN A 693 33.44 -5.72 5.53
CA GLN A 693 34.88 -5.67 5.26
C GLN A 693 35.50 -7.07 5.19
N ALA A 694 35.04 -8.03 6.01
CA ALA A 694 35.54 -9.40 5.95
C ALA A 694 35.09 -10.09 4.65
N GLY A 695 33.85 -9.83 4.21
CA GLY A 695 33.33 -10.27 2.92
C GLY A 695 34.17 -9.75 1.76
N ILE A 696 34.41 -8.43 1.72
CA ILE A 696 35.25 -7.75 0.72
C ILE A 696 36.68 -8.30 0.71
N ASP A 697 37.27 -8.56 1.89
CA ASP A 697 38.61 -9.11 1.99
C ASP A 697 38.69 -10.52 1.39
N LEU A 698 37.66 -11.35 1.62
CA LEU A 698 37.58 -12.73 1.18
C LEU A 698 37.24 -12.87 -0.31
N ALA A 699 36.29 -12.06 -0.80
CA ALA A 699 35.74 -12.16 -2.15
C ALA A 699 36.77 -11.87 -3.25
N ASP A 700 36.67 -12.62 -4.33
CA ASP A 700 37.38 -12.40 -5.59
C ASP A 700 36.50 -11.66 -6.62
N SER A 701 35.16 -11.76 -6.51
CA SER A 701 34.21 -11.15 -7.47
C SER A 701 33.05 -10.39 -6.85
N CYS A 702 32.26 -10.99 -5.95
CA CYS A 702 31.09 -10.32 -5.39
C CYS A 702 30.78 -10.72 -3.94
N VAL A 703 30.05 -9.84 -3.26
CA VAL A 703 29.62 -9.99 -1.88
C VAL A 703 28.12 -9.75 -1.82
N VAL A 704 27.41 -10.64 -1.13
CA VAL A 704 25.99 -10.46 -0.79
C VAL A 704 25.88 -10.20 0.70
N VAL A 705 25.12 -9.18 1.05
CA VAL A 705 24.91 -8.68 2.41
C VAL A 705 23.40 -8.73 2.66
N THR A 706 22.97 -9.53 3.64
CA THR A 706 21.55 -9.64 4.01
C THR A 706 21.10 -8.45 4.83
N GLU A 707 19.77 -8.30 4.99
CA GLU A 707 19.16 -7.32 5.88
C GLU A 707 19.81 -7.35 7.28
N GLY A 708 19.89 -6.17 7.91
CA GLY A 708 20.54 -6.04 9.21
C GLY A 708 21.21 -4.69 9.41
N HIS A 709 21.83 -4.55 10.59
CA HIS A 709 22.47 -3.31 11.02
C HIS A 709 23.99 -3.52 11.23
N TYR A 710 24.76 -3.02 10.27
CA TYR A 710 26.21 -3.18 10.21
C TYR A 710 26.93 -2.00 10.85
N ASN A 711 27.57 -2.24 12.00
CA ASN A 711 28.41 -1.24 12.67
C ASN A 711 29.84 -1.27 12.11
N GLU A 712 30.01 -0.65 10.95
CA GLU A 712 31.29 -0.59 10.24
C GLU A 712 31.59 0.82 9.73
N TYR A 713 32.88 1.14 9.71
CA TYR A 713 33.44 2.35 9.15
C TYR A 713 34.76 2.02 8.46
N ASP A 714 35.28 2.93 7.65
CA ASP A 714 36.45 2.71 6.80
C ASP A 714 36.34 1.47 5.89
N ILE A 715 35.15 1.17 5.35
CA ILE A 715 34.97 0.07 4.41
C ILE A 715 35.82 0.35 3.15
N ASP A 716 36.85 -0.46 2.94
CA ASP A 716 37.89 -0.30 1.92
C ASP A 716 37.96 -1.55 1.03
N PHE A 717 37.84 -1.33 -0.27
CA PHE A 717 37.90 -2.37 -1.31
C PHE A 717 39.35 -2.76 -1.67
N GLY A 718 40.36 -2.05 -1.16
CA GLY A 718 41.77 -2.35 -1.41
C GLY A 718 42.17 -2.24 -2.88
N GLY A 719 41.41 -1.48 -3.67
CA GLY A 719 41.56 -1.37 -5.13
C GLY A 719 41.00 -2.56 -5.92
N LYS A 720 40.19 -3.43 -5.29
CA LYS A 720 39.40 -4.45 -6.00
C LYS A 720 38.22 -3.78 -6.71
N THR A 721 37.77 -4.40 -7.80
CA THR A 721 36.53 -4.07 -8.51
C THR A 721 35.59 -5.22 -8.21
N LEU A 722 34.90 -5.12 -7.07
CA LEU A 722 33.92 -6.09 -6.60
C LEU A 722 32.53 -5.52 -6.78
N ASP A 723 31.57 -6.42 -6.87
CA ASP A 723 30.15 -6.11 -6.83
C ASP A 723 29.56 -6.46 -5.46
N VAL A 724 28.97 -5.48 -4.77
CA VAL A 724 28.52 -5.64 -3.38
C VAL A 724 27.06 -5.23 -3.27
N TRP A 725 26.23 -6.20 -2.86
CA TRP A 725 24.78 -6.10 -2.84
C TRP A 725 24.24 -6.19 -1.41
N GLY A 726 23.50 -5.18 -0.96
CA GLY A 726 22.49 -5.31 0.09
C GLY A 726 21.25 -5.96 -0.52
N VAL A 727 21.15 -7.28 -0.46
CA VAL A 727 20.21 -8.05 -1.30
C VAL A 727 18.74 -7.79 -0.97
N ASP A 728 18.45 -7.41 0.27
CA ASP A 728 17.10 -7.06 0.74
C ASP A 728 16.76 -5.57 0.54
N GLY A 729 17.70 -4.80 -0.02
CA GLY A 729 17.54 -3.40 -0.36
C GLY A 729 17.88 -2.43 0.77
N ARG A 730 17.92 -1.13 0.40
CA ARG A 730 18.38 -0.04 1.27
C ARG A 730 17.47 0.25 2.46
N ASP A 731 16.21 -0.18 2.45
CA ASP A 731 15.26 0.14 3.53
C ASP A 731 15.46 -0.76 4.76
N VAL A 732 16.20 -1.86 4.62
CA VAL A 732 16.44 -2.86 5.69
C VAL A 732 17.91 -3.20 5.91
N THR A 733 18.80 -2.80 4.99
CA THR A 733 20.25 -3.01 5.10
C THR A 733 20.96 -1.71 5.46
N THR A 734 21.19 -1.48 6.76
CA THR A 734 21.76 -0.23 7.29
C THR A 734 23.22 -0.40 7.68
N ILE A 735 24.08 0.54 7.26
CA ILE A 735 25.44 0.70 7.74
C ILE A 735 25.52 1.97 8.57
N ASP A 736 25.67 1.79 9.88
CA ASP A 736 25.81 2.89 10.84
C ASP A 736 26.87 2.53 11.90
N PRO A 737 28.05 3.17 11.87
CA PRO A 737 29.07 2.98 12.88
C PRO A 737 28.75 3.68 14.21
N GLY A 738 27.65 4.44 14.29
CA GLY A 738 27.21 5.19 15.46
C GLY A 738 28.10 6.39 15.79
N LEU A 739 28.77 6.98 14.80
CA LEU A 739 29.65 8.13 14.99
C LEU A 739 28.87 9.43 14.75
N THR A 740 28.65 10.21 15.80
CA THR A 740 27.87 11.46 15.69
C THR A 740 28.72 12.72 15.66
N VAL A 741 29.94 12.68 16.20
CA VAL A 741 30.85 13.83 16.22
C VAL A 741 32.30 13.35 16.15
N CYS A 742 33.06 13.86 15.19
CA CYS A 742 34.51 13.68 15.17
C CYS A 742 35.18 14.53 16.28
N ASP A 743 35.94 13.89 17.17
CA ASP A 743 36.87 14.58 18.06
C ASP A 743 38.15 14.95 17.29
N TYR A 744 38.20 16.16 16.72
CA TYR A 744 39.36 16.66 15.99
C TYR A 744 40.62 16.83 16.88
N THR A 745 40.51 16.73 18.21
CA THR A 745 41.69 16.64 19.09
C THR A 745 42.30 15.25 19.13
N ASN A 746 41.54 14.25 18.65
CA ASN A 746 41.97 12.89 18.40
C ASN A 746 41.59 12.45 16.96
N PRO A 747 42.41 12.82 15.95
CA PRO A 747 42.16 12.51 14.53
C PRO A 747 41.90 11.04 14.17
N THR A 748 42.13 10.11 15.09
CA THR A 748 41.86 8.69 14.91
C THR A 748 40.40 8.30 15.14
N ASP A 749 39.54 9.24 15.49
CA ASP A 749 38.13 8.98 15.79
C ASP A 749 37.21 9.50 14.65
N CYS A 750 37.81 9.96 13.55
CA CYS A 750 37.12 10.60 12.43
C CYS A 750 37.18 9.68 11.22
N HIS A 751 36.04 9.12 10.87
CA HIS A 751 35.93 8.03 9.91
C HIS A 751 34.74 8.24 8.98
N PRO A 752 34.94 8.12 7.65
CA PRO A 752 33.83 7.91 6.73
C PRO A 752 33.29 6.48 6.90
N VAL A 753 32.07 6.21 6.42
CA VAL A 753 31.58 4.83 6.32
C VAL A 753 32.37 4.07 5.24
N PHE A 754 32.42 4.62 4.02
CA PHE A 754 33.23 4.09 2.93
C PHE A 754 34.52 4.89 2.72
N LEU A 755 35.66 4.18 2.67
CA LEU A 755 36.99 4.74 2.42
C LEU A 755 37.55 4.22 1.09
N LEU A 756 37.20 4.88 -0.02
CA LEU A 756 37.53 4.46 -1.38
C LEU A 756 38.69 5.30 -1.94
N ASN A 757 39.92 4.98 -1.53
CA ASN A 757 41.09 5.83 -1.79
C ASN A 757 42.33 5.10 -2.32
N SER A 758 42.14 3.97 -3.01
CA SER A 758 43.25 3.15 -3.50
C SER A 758 44.11 3.89 -4.54
N GLY A 759 43.50 4.86 -5.24
CA GLY A 759 44.14 5.67 -6.27
C GLY A 759 44.51 4.87 -7.53
N THR A 760 43.81 3.76 -7.75
CA THR A 760 44.08 2.85 -8.88
C THR A 760 43.10 3.03 -10.03
N GLY A 761 42.02 3.80 -9.83
CA GLY A 761 40.86 3.83 -10.72
C GLY A 761 40.05 2.54 -10.62
N ALA A 762 39.99 1.94 -9.42
CA ALA A 762 39.12 0.78 -9.18
C ALA A 762 37.67 1.24 -9.22
N ALA A 763 36.78 0.44 -9.81
CA ALA A 763 35.40 0.82 -10.04
C ALA A 763 34.41 -0.16 -9.38
N PRO A 764 34.46 -0.34 -8.05
CA PRO A 764 33.53 -1.23 -7.35
C PRO A 764 32.09 -0.74 -7.53
N THR A 765 31.16 -1.68 -7.53
CA THR A 765 29.72 -1.45 -7.63
C THR A 765 29.10 -1.77 -6.27
N ILE A 766 28.29 -0.84 -5.75
CA ILE A 766 27.76 -0.88 -4.37
C ILE A 766 26.27 -0.55 -4.42
N HIS A 767 25.46 -1.50 -3.95
CA HIS A 767 24.01 -1.51 -4.16
C HIS A 767 23.23 -1.71 -2.86
N GLY A 768 22.13 -0.98 -2.66
CA GLY A 768 21.10 -1.38 -1.70
C GLY A 768 21.42 -1.15 -0.23
N PHE A 769 22.09 -0.05 0.13
CA PHE A 769 22.40 0.26 1.54
C PHE A 769 21.87 1.63 1.98
N TRP A 770 21.40 1.69 3.24
CA TRP A 770 21.26 2.93 3.99
C TRP A 770 22.57 3.23 4.73
N VAL A 771 23.15 4.40 4.51
CA VAL A 771 24.44 4.77 5.08
C VAL A 771 24.27 6.00 5.95
N THR A 772 24.60 5.88 7.23
CA THR A 772 24.50 7.00 8.17
C THR A 772 25.60 6.98 9.23
N GLY A 773 25.65 8.02 10.08
CA GLY A 773 26.53 8.09 11.24
C GLY A 773 28.03 8.18 10.93
N GLY A 774 28.41 8.68 9.75
CA GLY A 774 29.82 8.87 9.38
C GLY A 774 30.33 10.29 9.69
N THR A 775 31.55 10.42 10.20
CA THR A 775 32.14 11.71 10.64
C THR A 775 33.19 12.27 9.69
N GLY A 776 33.43 11.57 8.59
CA GLY A 776 34.25 12.03 7.47
C GLY A 776 35.75 11.74 7.60
N TYR A 777 36.42 11.73 6.46
CA TYR A 777 37.87 11.53 6.39
C TYR A 777 38.62 12.84 6.69
N LEU A 778 39.49 12.82 7.70
CA LEU A 778 40.30 13.97 8.11
C LEU A 778 41.67 14.00 7.42
N THR A 779 41.98 15.13 6.77
CA THR A 779 43.34 15.47 6.33
C THR A 779 43.89 16.71 7.03
N GLU A 780 45.07 16.58 7.65
CA GLU A 780 45.72 17.70 8.36
C GLU A 780 46.91 18.27 7.56
N THR A 781 46.92 19.58 7.32
CA THR A 781 48.04 20.32 6.72
C THR A 781 48.58 21.40 7.65
N THR A 782 49.84 21.29 8.08
CA THR A 782 50.49 22.33 8.91
C THR A 782 51.45 23.22 8.11
N THR A 783 51.21 24.53 8.13
CA THR A 783 52.08 25.55 7.51
C THR A 783 52.64 26.53 8.54
N THR A 784 53.66 27.31 8.13
CA THR A 784 54.21 28.40 8.96
C THR A 784 53.95 29.72 8.25
N GLU A 785 53.11 30.55 8.86
CA GLU A 785 52.67 31.81 8.28
C GLU A 785 53.01 33.01 9.18
N THR A 786 52.82 34.21 8.65
CA THR A 786 52.97 35.46 9.43
C THR A 786 51.65 35.71 10.15
N CYS A 787 51.67 35.85 11.47
CA CYS A 787 50.43 35.95 12.24
C CYS A 787 49.62 37.20 11.91
N ALA A 788 48.30 37.03 11.89
CA ALA A 788 47.36 38.13 12.00
C ALA A 788 47.38 38.67 13.45
N ASP A 789 48.36 39.49 13.81
CA ASP A 789 48.36 40.24 15.08
C ASP A 789 47.51 41.51 14.92
N SER A 790 46.57 41.71 15.85
CA SER A 790 45.79 42.95 16.00
C SER A 790 46.65 44.17 16.42
N ASP A 791 47.91 43.96 16.86
CA ASP A 791 48.88 45.01 17.18
C ASP A 791 49.78 45.37 15.96
N PRO A 792 49.69 46.60 15.42
CA PRO A 792 50.52 47.07 14.31
C PRO A 792 52.03 47.09 14.57
N SER A 793 52.48 46.86 15.81
CA SER A 793 53.90 46.90 16.18
C SER A 793 54.67 45.59 15.91
N HIS A 794 53.99 44.48 15.61
CA HIS A 794 54.61 43.17 15.34
C HIS A 794 54.42 42.62 13.91
N ALA A 795 53.76 43.37 13.02
CA ALA A 795 53.34 42.96 11.67
C ALA A 795 54.44 42.54 10.66
N SER A 796 55.68 42.27 11.09
CA SER A 796 56.76 41.81 10.20
C SER A 796 57.80 40.87 10.83
N ALA A 797 57.56 40.32 12.03
CA ALA A 797 58.57 39.48 12.70
C ALA A 797 58.05 38.19 13.35
N ASP A 798 56.74 38.04 13.53
CA ASP A 798 56.17 36.92 14.28
C ASP A 798 55.59 35.86 13.35
N THR A 799 56.13 34.65 13.45
CA THR A 799 55.70 33.45 12.73
C THR A 799 54.85 32.58 13.65
N CYS A 800 53.66 32.17 13.21
CA CYS A 800 52.84 31.17 13.88
C CYS A 800 52.71 29.92 13.02
N THR A 801 52.36 28.84 13.71
CA THR A 801 52.01 27.58 13.08
C THR A 801 50.51 27.62 12.78
N VAL A 802 50.13 27.38 11.54
CA VAL A 802 48.73 27.27 11.12
C VAL A 802 48.49 25.81 10.77
N THR A 803 47.53 25.18 11.44
CA THR A 803 47.02 23.85 11.08
C THR A 803 45.70 24.03 10.33
N GLN A 804 45.54 23.31 9.23
CA GLN A 804 44.29 23.23 8.48
C GLN A 804 43.82 21.78 8.53
N ASP A 805 42.60 21.58 9.02
CA ASP A 805 41.95 20.29 9.21
C ASP A 805 40.77 20.24 8.23
N ASP A 806 40.91 19.43 7.18
CA ASP A 806 39.92 19.32 6.11
C ASP A 806 39.20 17.96 6.23
N PHE A 807 37.89 18.00 6.43
CA PHE A 807 36.97 16.86 6.52
C PHE A 807 36.26 16.63 5.19
N CYS A 808 36.11 15.38 4.78
CA CYS A 808 35.55 15.06 3.47
C CYS A 808 34.79 13.72 3.53
N GLY A 809 33.51 13.73 3.16
CA GLY A 809 32.71 12.51 2.94
C GLY A 809 32.30 11.78 4.21
N GLY A 810 31.24 12.20 4.91
CA GLY A 810 30.71 11.49 6.08
C GLY A 810 30.29 10.06 5.73
N GLY A 811 29.40 9.92 4.75
CA GLY A 811 29.03 8.62 4.19
C GLY A 811 30.16 7.98 3.38
N ALA A 812 30.67 8.66 2.35
CA ALA A 812 31.78 8.14 1.55
C ALA A 812 32.86 9.17 1.20
N TYR A 813 34.11 8.79 1.46
CA TYR A 813 35.29 9.47 0.95
C TYR A 813 35.82 8.74 -0.28
N VAL A 814 35.81 9.39 -1.44
CA VAL A 814 36.31 8.83 -2.70
C VAL A 814 37.49 9.64 -3.22
N SER A 815 38.62 8.99 -3.45
CA SER A 815 39.86 9.64 -3.91
C SER A 815 40.65 8.76 -4.88
N GLY A 816 40.53 9.05 -6.18
CA GLY A 816 41.27 8.36 -7.24
C GLY A 816 40.74 6.98 -7.62
N ASP A 817 39.57 6.59 -7.10
CA ASP A 817 38.79 5.43 -7.51
C ASP A 817 37.47 5.91 -8.13
N ASP A 818 36.80 5.03 -8.88
CA ASP A 818 35.65 5.34 -9.74
C ASP A 818 34.42 4.47 -9.37
N PRO A 819 33.95 4.50 -8.10
CA PRO A 819 32.86 3.65 -7.63
C PRO A 819 31.52 3.98 -8.29
N GLN A 820 30.67 2.97 -8.38
CA GLN A 820 29.31 3.07 -8.87
C GLN A 820 28.37 2.76 -7.71
N PHE A 821 27.57 3.74 -7.31
CA PHE A 821 26.57 3.60 -6.26
C PHE A 821 25.19 3.52 -6.88
N SER A 822 24.37 2.58 -6.45
CA SER A 822 22.98 2.58 -6.83
C SER A 822 22.03 2.04 -5.78
N ASP A 823 20.80 2.55 -5.77
CA ASP A 823 19.81 2.19 -4.75
C ASP A 823 20.36 2.44 -3.34
N MET A 824 20.95 3.62 -3.10
CA MET A 824 21.61 3.96 -1.85
C MET A 824 20.94 5.15 -1.17
N VAL A 825 21.05 5.22 0.16
CA VAL A 825 20.76 6.43 0.93
C VAL A 825 22.03 6.85 1.67
N PHE A 826 22.43 8.12 1.55
CA PHE A 826 23.46 8.76 2.37
C PHE A 826 22.78 9.82 3.25
N GLU A 827 22.73 9.56 4.55
CA GLU A 827 21.97 10.37 5.49
C GLU A 827 22.78 10.76 6.72
N ALA A 828 22.55 11.98 7.23
CA ALA A 828 23.11 12.48 8.49
C ALA A 828 24.65 12.42 8.56
N GLY A 829 25.31 12.61 7.41
CA GLY A 829 26.74 12.88 7.36
C GLY A 829 27.05 14.30 7.81
N ASP A 830 27.01 14.54 9.12
CA ASP A 830 27.21 15.85 9.72
C ASP A 830 28.69 16.12 10.02
N LEU A 831 29.33 16.88 9.13
CA LEU A 831 30.73 17.27 9.26
C LEU A 831 30.88 18.57 10.07
N PRO A 832 32.04 18.83 10.70
CA PRO A 832 32.24 20.06 11.47
C PRO A 832 32.07 21.34 10.63
N GLU A 833 31.43 22.36 11.20
CA GLU A 833 31.35 23.71 10.61
C GLU A 833 32.72 24.42 10.68
N PHE A 834 32.99 25.29 9.70
CA PHE A 834 34.15 26.16 9.68
C PHE A 834 34.37 26.91 11.01
N ALA A 835 35.44 26.58 11.70
CA ALA A 835 35.87 27.26 12.92
C ALA A 835 37.31 27.78 12.81
N GLN A 836 37.52 29.03 13.24
CA GLN A 836 38.86 29.59 13.45
C GLN A 836 39.18 29.62 14.94
N GLU A 837 40.01 28.69 15.41
CA GLU A 837 40.34 28.59 16.83
C GLU A 837 41.67 29.28 17.19
N PRO A 838 41.67 30.33 18.05
CA PRO A 838 42.89 30.93 18.55
C PRO A 838 43.52 30.05 19.64
N THR A 839 44.42 29.14 19.27
CA THR A 839 45.11 28.22 20.21
C THR A 839 46.23 28.87 21.04
N GLY A 840 46.21 30.20 21.18
CA GLY A 840 47.20 31.00 21.89
C GLY A 840 48.11 31.80 20.95
N SER A 841 48.96 32.65 21.53
CA SER A 841 49.68 33.74 20.82
C SER A 841 50.65 33.33 19.70
N TRP A 842 50.77 32.04 19.34
CA TRP A 842 51.74 31.50 18.36
C TRP A 842 51.23 30.31 17.51
N SER A 843 49.94 29.95 17.57
CA SER A 843 49.32 28.88 16.77
C SER A 843 47.85 29.20 16.41
N GLN A 844 47.41 28.77 15.21
CA GLN A 844 46.05 28.92 14.69
C GLN A 844 45.59 27.58 14.08
N ALA A 845 44.30 27.24 14.19
CA ALA A 845 43.69 26.11 13.51
C ALA A 845 42.51 26.59 12.65
N TRP A 846 42.36 26.02 11.45
CA TRP A 846 41.24 26.21 10.55
C TRP A 846 40.60 24.86 10.30
N VAL A 847 39.28 24.79 10.42
CA VAL A 847 38.50 23.61 10.06
C VAL A 847 37.75 23.91 8.77
N SER A 848 37.73 22.96 7.83
CA SER A 848 36.83 23.00 6.68
C SER A 848 36.21 21.62 6.43
N SER A 849 35.00 21.58 5.89
CA SER A 849 34.32 20.33 5.55
C SER A 849 33.69 20.34 4.16
N ALA A 850 33.68 19.19 3.49
CA ALA A 850 33.12 19.07 2.15
C ALA A 850 32.41 17.72 1.94
N GLY A 851 31.25 17.73 1.30
CA GLY A 851 30.52 16.50 0.95
C GLY A 851 30.07 15.75 2.19
N GLY A 852 29.10 16.27 2.93
CA GLY A 852 28.58 15.65 4.15
C GLY A 852 28.15 14.20 3.90
N GLY A 853 27.36 13.97 2.87
CA GLY A 853 27.08 12.62 2.36
C GLY A 853 28.31 12.02 1.68
N VAL A 854 28.68 12.54 0.50
CA VAL A 854 29.78 12.01 -0.30
C VAL A 854 30.73 13.10 -0.79
N CYS A 855 32.02 12.80 -0.74
CA CYS A 855 33.08 13.68 -1.22
C CYS A 855 33.95 12.94 -2.25
N ALA A 856 33.88 13.38 -3.52
CA ALA A 856 34.52 12.73 -4.67
C ALA A 856 35.66 13.56 -5.27
N LEU A 857 36.89 13.04 -5.15
CA LEU A 857 38.13 13.71 -5.55
C LEU A 857 38.90 12.88 -6.58
N ASN A 858 39.33 13.50 -7.69
CA ASN A 858 40.02 12.80 -8.80
C ASN A 858 39.29 11.50 -9.24
N SER A 859 37.97 11.52 -9.27
CA SER A 859 37.12 10.34 -9.41
C SER A 859 36.13 10.49 -10.57
N ALA A 860 35.76 9.37 -11.18
CA ALA A 860 34.66 9.25 -12.12
C ALA A 860 33.45 8.50 -11.51
N ALA A 861 33.16 8.73 -10.22
CA ALA A 861 32.06 8.08 -9.52
C ALA A 861 30.69 8.34 -10.18
N THR A 862 29.83 7.33 -10.16
CA THR A 862 28.45 7.41 -10.65
C THR A 862 27.45 7.08 -9.55
N PHE A 863 26.28 7.71 -9.63
CA PHE A 863 25.19 7.53 -8.69
C PHE A 863 23.90 7.31 -9.48
N ASP A 864 23.20 6.21 -9.23
CA ASP A 864 21.91 5.88 -9.86
C ASP A 864 20.88 5.49 -8.80
N ASN A 865 19.75 6.19 -8.72
CA ASN A 865 18.75 5.99 -7.68
C ASN A 865 19.33 6.17 -6.26
N VAL A 866 20.05 7.28 -6.06
CA VAL A 866 20.73 7.59 -4.79
C VAL A 866 20.11 8.81 -4.13
N VAL A 867 19.81 8.66 -2.84
CA VAL A 867 19.31 9.73 -1.97
C VAL A 867 20.43 10.29 -1.12
N PHE A 868 20.51 11.62 -1.05
CA PHE A 868 21.35 12.38 -0.14
C PHE A 868 20.42 13.21 0.74
N SER A 869 20.26 12.84 2.01
CA SER A 869 19.32 13.48 2.92
C SER A 869 19.99 14.02 4.17
N SER A 870 19.59 15.20 4.63
CA SER A 870 19.94 15.74 5.95
C SER A 870 21.45 15.72 6.27
N ASN A 871 22.30 15.92 5.26
CA ASN A 871 23.75 15.96 5.43
C ASN A 871 24.24 17.40 5.61
N PHE A 872 25.31 17.59 6.39
CA PHE A 872 25.91 18.90 6.63
C PHE A 872 27.42 18.96 6.32
N ALA A 873 27.84 20.01 5.62
CA ALA A 873 29.25 20.34 5.40
C ALA A 873 29.41 21.84 5.05
N ASP A 874 30.62 22.40 5.10
CA ASP A 874 30.83 23.78 4.63
C ASP A 874 30.59 23.91 3.12
N SER A 875 30.90 22.89 2.34
CA SER A 875 30.72 22.88 0.88
C SER A 875 30.09 21.57 0.41
N GLY A 876 28.87 21.62 -0.13
CA GLY A 876 28.19 20.42 -0.63
C GLY A 876 27.69 19.57 0.52
N GLY A 877 26.54 19.91 1.11
CA GLY A 877 25.98 19.14 2.22
C GLY A 877 25.76 17.69 1.79
N GLY A 878 25.06 17.45 0.69
CA GLY A 878 24.89 16.11 0.12
C GLY A 878 26.14 15.59 -0.60
N LEU A 879 26.57 16.30 -1.67
CA LEU A 879 27.66 15.86 -2.55
C LEU A 879 28.68 16.98 -2.82
N TYR A 880 29.96 16.65 -2.68
CA TYR A 880 31.07 17.48 -3.13
C TYR A 880 31.89 16.82 -4.24
N VAL A 881 32.12 17.54 -5.34
CA VAL A 881 32.91 17.08 -6.49
C VAL A 881 34.12 17.98 -6.72
N GLY A 882 35.31 17.46 -6.43
CA GLY A 882 36.55 18.23 -6.43
C GLY A 882 37.69 17.61 -7.25
N ALA A 883 38.74 18.40 -7.46
CA ALA A 883 40.02 17.91 -7.97
C ALA A 883 39.96 17.18 -9.33
N SER A 884 39.37 17.80 -10.36
CA SER A 884 39.32 17.26 -11.73
C SER A 884 38.56 15.94 -11.87
N SER A 885 37.52 15.76 -11.05
CA SER A 885 36.58 14.65 -11.14
C SER A 885 35.60 14.81 -12.31
N THR A 886 34.94 13.72 -12.69
CA THR A 886 33.85 13.69 -13.67
C THR A 886 32.73 12.80 -13.12
N VAL A 887 31.81 13.41 -12.37
CA VAL A 887 30.75 12.69 -11.66
C VAL A 887 29.45 12.70 -12.44
N GLU A 888 28.73 11.60 -12.40
CA GLU A 888 27.39 11.44 -13.00
C GLU A 888 26.38 11.04 -11.92
N VAL A 889 25.24 11.72 -11.89
CA VAL A 889 24.10 11.40 -11.03
C VAL A 889 22.86 11.25 -11.90
N VAL A 890 22.19 10.10 -11.81
CA VAL A 890 20.93 9.78 -12.46
C VAL A 890 19.94 9.31 -11.39
N HIS A 891 18.65 9.64 -11.53
CA HIS A 891 17.62 9.23 -10.56
C HIS A 891 17.94 9.66 -9.12
N GLY A 892 18.62 10.80 -8.95
CA GLY A 892 19.07 11.27 -7.64
C GLY A 892 17.97 12.00 -6.87
N TRP A 893 18.09 12.00 -5.55
CA TRP A 893 17.30 12.85 -4.66
C TRP A 893 18.19 13.56 -3.65
N PHE A 894 18.22 14.89 -3.67
CA PHE A 894 18.94 15.70 -2.69
C PHE A 894 17.92 16.46 -1.84
N ASP A 895 17.75 16.03 -0.59
CA ASP A 895 16.78 16.61 0.34
C ASP A 895 17.42 17.09 1.64
N ASP A 896 16.90 18.21 2.16
CA ASP A 896 17.26 18.78 3.48
C ASP A 896 18.76 18.89 3.79
N ASN A 897 19.63 18.90 2.77
CA ASN A 897 21.06 19.04 3.00
C ASN A 897 21.40 20.50 3.27
N SER A 898 22.36 20.73 4.16
CA SER A 898 22.75 22.06 4.61
C SER A 898 24.24 22.31 4.39
N ALA A 899 24.57 23.51 3.93
CA ALA A 899 25.96 23.91 3.79
C ALA A 899 26.21 25.41 3.96
N SER A 900 27.48 25.81 3.98
CA SER A 900 27.81 27.23 3.74
C SER A 900 27.61 27.58 2.27
N ASP A 901 28.14 26.76 1.37
CA ASP A 901 27.99 26.89 -0.09
C ASP A 901 27.55 25.56 -0.71
N GLY A 902 26.47 25.55 -1.50
CA GLY A 902 26.00 24.32 -2.14
C GLY A 902 25.29 23.38 -1.17
N GLY A 903 24.10 23.74 -0.66
CA GLY A 903 23.37 22.92 0.32
C GLY A 903 23.24 21.47 -0.14
N GLY A 904 22.69 21.26 -1.34
CA GLY A 904 22.67 19.93 -1.98
C GLY A 904 24.03 19.52 -2.54
N ILE A 905 24.52 20.28 -3.53
CA ILE A 905 25.71 19.90 -4.31
C ILE A 905 26.71 21.05 -4.38
N ALA A 906 28.00 20.77 -4.17
CA ALA A 906 29.09 21.70 -4.46
C ALA A 906 30.12 21.09 -5.42
N THR A 907 30.65 21.91 -6.32
CA THR A 907 31.63 21.48 -7.32
C THR A 907 32.79 22.47 -7.43
N ASP A 908 34.01 21.94 -7.47
CA ASP A 908 35.21 22.71 -7.69
C ASP A 908 36.19 22.03 -8.67
N THR A 909 36.69 22.80 -9.65
CA THR A 909 37.64 22.36 -10.68
C THR A 909 37.29 21.00 -11.31
N SER A 910 36.00 20.69 -11.51
CA SER A 910 35.54 19.36 -11.95
C SER A 910 34.39 19.45 -12.96
N ASP A 911 34.00 18.33 -13.54
CA ASP A 911 32.81 18.20 -14.38
C ASP A 911 31.71 17.41 -13.65
N LEU A 912 30.46 17.85 -13.78
CA LEU A 912 29.29 17.22 -13.14
C LEU A 912 28.15 17.12 -14.15
N ASN A 913 27.58 15.93 -14.29
CA ASN A 913 26.34 15.68 -15.02
C ASN A 913 25.28 15.15 -14.07
N VAL A 914 24.13 15.81 -14.02
CA VAL A 914 22.99 15.39 -13.22
C VAL A 914 21.78 15.28 -14.14
N SER A 915 21.11 14.13 -14.13
CA SER A 915 19.89 13.89 -14.88
C SER A 915 18.80 13.24 -14.05
N ASN A 916 17.54 13.51 -14.41
CA ASN A 916 16.37 12.86 -13.83
C ASN A 916 16.43 12.88 -12.30
N THR A 917 16.58 14.06 -11.71
CA THR A 917 16.95 14.21 -10.30
C THR A 917 16.08 15.28 -9.63
N VAL A 918 15.74 15.05 -8.37
CA VAL A 918 15.07 16.00 -7.48
C VAL A 918 16.10 16.66 -6.58
N ILE A 919 16.10 17.99 -6.52
CA ILE A 919 16.92 18.79 -5.61
C ILE A 919 15.96 19.69 -4.84
N ALA A 920 15.62 19.28 -3.62
CA ALA A 920 14.56 19.86 -2.81
C ALA A 920 15.04 20.24 -1.41
N CYS A 921 14.45 21.28 -0.82
CA CYS A 921 14.61 21.66 0.60
C CYS A 921 16.03 21.94 1.11
N ASN A 922 17.04 21.90 0.26
CA ASN A 922 18.42 22.15 0.66
C ASN A 922 18.66 23.62 1.03
N SER A 923 19.52 23.85 2.01
CA SER A 923 19.82 25.19 2.53
C SER A 923 21.31 25.53 2.45
N ALA A 924 21.62 26.77 2.06
CA ALA A 924 22.97 27.30 2.09
C ALA A 924 23.03 28.60 2.90
N THR A 925 24.02 28.79 3.77
CA THR A 925 24.15 30.05 4.50
C THR A 925 24.64 31.20 3.61
N VAL A 926 25.38 30.90 2.53
CA VAL A 926 26.01 31.89 1.63
C VAL A 926 25.46 31.83 0.21
N ASP A 927 25.82 30.81 -0.59
CA ASP A 927 25.47 30.71 -2.02
C ASP A 927 24.99 29.30 -2.42
N GLY A 928 24.05 29.23 -3.38
CA GLY A 928 23.71 27.96 -4.04
C GLY A 928 22.97 26.95 -3.17
N GLY A 929 21.76 27.25 -2.67
CA GLY A 929 20.98 26.31 -1.84
C GLY A 929 20.87 24.91 -2.45
N GLY A 930 20.46 24.81 -3.71
CA GLY A 930 20.47 23.54 -4.45
C GLY A 930 21.88 23.13 -4.91
N SER A 931 22.57 24.02 -5.64
CA SER A 931 23.92 23.74 -6.14
C SER A 931 24.86 24.94 -6.16
N PHE A 932 26.15 24.70 -5.93
CA PHE A 932 27.23 25.69 -6.02
C PHE A 932 28.39 25.21 -6.91
N SER A 933 28.89 26.09 -7.78
CA SER A 933 30.06 25.83 -8.62
C SER A 933 30.92 27.09 -8.77
N ASP A 934 32.20 27.10 -8.38
CA ASP A 934 33.05 28.30 -8.56
C ASP A 934 34.04 28.18 -9.74
N THR A 935 34.95 27.19 -9.69
CA THR A 935 36.04 27.07 -10.67
C THR A 935 35.95 25.88 -11.64
N SER A 936 34.81 25.19 -11.64
CA SER A 936 34.49 24.00 -12.45
C SER A 936 34.42 24.23 -13.97
N GLY A 937 34.60 23.15 -14.73
CA GLY A 937 34.62 23.16 -16.21
C GLY A 937 33.22 23.20 -16.82
N SER A 938 32.50 22.08 -16.73
CA SER A 938 31.14 21.89 -17.22
C SER A 938 30.24 21.32 -16.13
N VAL A 939 29.12 21.98 -15.87
CA VAL A 939 28.09 21.51 -14.95
C VAL A 939 26.77 21.45 -15.70
N ASN A 940 26.21 20.25 -15.86
CA ASN A 940 25.06 19.98 -16.70
C ASN A 940 23.93 19.37 -15.87
N PHE A 941 22.75 19.98 -15.97
CA PHE A 941 21.52 19.55 -15.34
C PHE A 941 20.47 19.33 -16.43
N THR A 942 19.94 18.11 -16.53
CA THR A 942 18.90 17.74 -17.51
C THR A 942 17.76 17.04 -16.80
N ASN A 943 16.49 17.34 -17.08
CA ASN A 943 15.35 16.69 -16.39
C ASN A 943 15.45 16.86 -14.87
N ILE A 944 15.45 18.10 -14.39
CA ILE A 944 15.65 18.39 -12.96
C ILE A 944 14.45 19.10 -12.37
N LEU A 945 14.06 18.69 -11.16
CA LEU A 945 13.19 19.48 -10.30
C LEU A 945 14.02 20.20 -9.23
N PHE A 946 13.94 21.53 -9.20
CA PHE A 946 14.44 22.36 -8.12
C PHE A 946 13.27 22.90 -7.29
N ALA A 947 13.15 22.48 -6.03
CA ALA A 947 12.04 22.87 -5.15
C ALA A 947 12.55 23.40 -3.81
N MET A 948 11.97 24.49 -3.30
CA MET A 948 12.17 24.99 -1.94
C MET A 948 13.62 25.22 -1.43
N ASN A 949 14.65 25.15 -2.28
CA ASN A 949 16.02 25.40 -1.84
C ASN A 949 16.24 26.88 -1.43
N THR A 950 17.06 27.11 -0.40
CA THR A 950 17.26 28.43 0.22
C THR A 950 18.73 28.85 0.29
N SER A 951 18.98 30.17 0.24
CA SER A 951 20.32 30.74 0.46
C SER A 951 20.28 32.04 1.29
N GLY A 952 21.29 32.23 2.17
CA GLY A 952 21.19 33.02 3.41
C GLY A 952 21.51 34.53 3.39
N THR A 953 21.72 35.23 2.26
CA THR A 953 21.82 36.70 2.31
C THR A 953 21.08 37.44 1.19
N ALA A 954 20.49 38.60 1.52
CA ALA A 954 19.84 39.51 0.57
C ALA A 954 20.80 40.13 -0.48
N THR A 955 22.09 39.77 -0.45
CA THR A 955 23.17 40.30 -1.31
C THR A 955 23.95 39.23 -2.08
N THR A 956 23.69 37.94 -1.83
CA THR A 956 24.31 36.78 -2.50
C THR A 956 23.25 35.94 -3.23
N ASN A 957 23.65 34.89 -3.93
CA ASN A 957 23.35 34.73 -5.35
C ASN A 957 22.91 33.29 -5.69
N GLY A 958 21.64 33.06 -6.05
CA GLY A 958 21.20 31.77 -6.60
C GLY A 958 20.72 30.78 -5.53
N SER A 959 19.44 30.82 -5.15
CA SER A 959 18.86 29.86 -4.21
C SER A 959 18.81 28.44 -4.78
N GLN A 960 18.60 28.31 -6.09
CA GLN A 960 18.64 27.02 -6.78
C GLN A 960 20.06 26.69 -7.22
N THR A 961 20.70 27.59 -7.97
CA THR A 961 22.08 27.36 -8.45
C THR A 961 22.93 28.62 -8.42
N TYR A 962 24.17 28.52 -7.91
CA TYR A 962 25.24 29.49 -8.09
C TYR A 962 26.31 28.94 -9.04
N SER A 963 26.79 29.79 -9.97
CA SER A 963 27.90 29.44 -10.86
C SER A 963 28.88 30.60 -11.06
N GLY A 964 30.16 30.32 -10.79
CA GLY A 964 31.28 31.24 -10.87
C GLY A 964 31.69 31.57 -12.30
N SER A 965 32.67 32.48 -12.44
CA SER A 965 33.02 33.08 -13.73
C SER A 965 33.69 32.14 -14.74
N SER A 966 34.19 31.01 -14.26
CA SER A 966 34.87 29.96 -15.04
C SER A 966 33.94 28.84 -15.51
N VAL A 967 32.72 28.78 -14.98
CA VAL A 967 31.81 27.65 -15.15
C VAL A 967 31.00 27.77 -16.44
N THR A 968 30.89 26.65 -17.15
CA THR A 968 29.86 26.44 -18.20
C THR A 968 28.68 25.69 -17.60
N LEU A 969 27.57 26.39 -17.37
CA LEU A 969 26.35 25.82 -16.79
C LEU A 969 25.34 25.50 -17.90
N MET A 970 24.84 24.27 -17.92
CA MET A 970 23.69 23.88 -18.74
C MET A 970 22.53 23.50 -17.83
N LEU A 971 21.39 24.13 -18.05
CA LEU A 971 20.12 23.82 -17.41
C LEU A 971 19.10 23.49 -18.50
N TRP A 972 18.65 22.25 -18.55
CA TRP A 972 17.80 21.75 -19.63
C TRP A 972 16.62 20.93 -19.11
N ASN A 973 15.46 21.10 -19.72
CA ASN A 973 14.28 20.29 -19.44
C ASN A 973 13.84 20.27 -17.96
N MET A 974 13.75 21.44 -17.33
CA MET A 974 13.67 21.55 -15.87
C MET A 974 12.38 22.20 -15.36
N VAL A 975 12.03 21.93 -14.11
CA VAL A 975 11.05 22.67 -13.31
C VAL A 975 11.79 23.30 -12.14
N ALA A 976 11.57 24.59 -11.89
CA ALA A 976 12.14 25.27 -10.74
C ALA A 976 11.15 26.19 -10.05
N GLN A 977 11.03 26.03 -8.74
CA GLN A 977 10.20 26.85 -7.89
C GLN A 977 10.96 28.10 -7.42
N ALA A 978 10.33 29.27 -7.49
CA ALA A 978 10.92 30.51 -7.00
C ALA A 978 10.76 30.67 -5.49
N ASN A 979 11.77 31.26 -4.82
CA ASN A 979 11.64 31.79 -3.46
C ASN A 979 11.36 33.31 -3.48
N THR A 980 10.90 33.88 -2.36
CA THR A 980 10.52 35.32 -2.29
C THR A 980 11.66 36.27 -1.94
N THR A 981 12.86 35.79 -1.64
CA THR A 981 13.94 36.55 -0.97
C THR A 981 15.25 36.65 -1.76
N SER A 982 15.56 35.71 -2.66
CA SER A 982 16.84 35.60 -3.38
C SER A 982 16.66 35.27 -4.88
N PRO A 983 17.63 35.59 -5.77
CA PRO A 983 17.60 35.13 -7.16
C PRO A 983 17.65 33.60 -7.23
N MET A 984 16.87 32.95 -8.11
CA MET A 984 16.91 31.48 -8.27
C MET A 984 18.22 30.97 -8.88
N PHE A 985 18.62 31.57 -10.00
CA PHE A 985 19.83 31.19 -10.73
C PHE A 985 20.78 32.36 -10.80
N TYR A 986 22.02 32.15 -10.36
CA TYR A 986 23.08 33.11 -10.50
C TYR A 986 24.27 32.55 -11.27
N ASN A 987 24.73 33.33 -12.25
CA ASN A 987 25.83 32.91 -13.13
C ASN A 987 26.73 34.09 -13.46
N LEU A 988 28.03 33.91 -13.19
CA LEU A 988 29.10 34.82 -13.57
C LEU A 988 29.85 34.37 -14.84
N GLY A 989 29.68 33.10 -15.23
CA GLY A 989 30.33 32.45 -16.37
C GLY A 989 29.48 32.43 -17.64
N THR A 990 29.30 31.25 -18.24
CA THR A 990 28.38 31.05 -19.36
C THR A 990 27.28 30.07 -18.98
N ALA A 991 26.02 30.51 -19.08
CA ALA A 991 24.86 29.65 -18.86
C ALA A 991 24.00 29.49 -20.12
N SER A 992 23.64 28.23 -20.42
CA SER A 992 22.62 27.86 -21.40
C SER A 992 21.40 27.31 -20.68
N ILE A 993 20.26 27.97 -20.85
CA ILE A 993 18.98 27.56 -20.26
C ILE A 993 18.00 27.29 -21.41
N GLY A 994 17.35 26.13 -21.42
CA GLY A 994 16.38 25.74 -22.45
C GLY A 994 15.36 24.76 -21.93
N TYR A 995 14.10 24.90 -22.37
CA TYR A 995 12.97 24.09 -21.91
C TYR A 995 12.89 24.07 -20.38
N ALA A 996 12.45 25.18 -19.81
CA ALA A 996 12.33 25.32 -18.36
C ALA A 996 10.96 25.90 -18.00
N ASP A 997 10.39 25.44 -16.89
CA ASP A 997 9.28 26.10 -16.20
C ASP A 997 9.77 26.69 -14.89
N SER A 998 9.68 28.01 -14.79
CA SER A 998 9.92 28.74 -13.55
C SER A 998 8.59 29.23 -13.01
N TYR A 999 8.13 28.71 -11.88
CA TYR A 999 6.79 29.01 -11.37
C TYR A 999 6.82 29.75 -10.03
N ASN A 1000 5.87 30.69 -9.86
CA ASN A 1000 5.76 31.71 -8.81
C ASN A 1000 6.71 32.95 -8.91
N ALA A 1001 6.70 33.62 -10.07
CA ALA A 1001 7.54 34.78 -10.38
C ALA A 1001 7.04 36.13 -9.79
N GLY A 1002 7.07 36.27 -8.47
CA GLY A 1002 6.78 37.52 -7.75
C GLY A 1002 7.96 38.51 -7.61
N GLY A 1003 9.19 38.10 -7.91
CA GLY A 1003 10.40 38.92 -7.73
C GLY A 1003 11.39 38.74 -8.88
N GLY A 1004 11.93 39.85 -9.39
CA GLY A 1004 12.88 39.86 -10.50
C GLY A 1004 14.27 39.32 -10.11
N GLY A 1005 14.42 38.01 -9.98
CA GLY A 1005 15.72 37.35 -9.94
C GLY A 1005 16.47 37.56 -11.25
N THR A 1006 17.71 38.03 -11.19
CA THR A 1006 18.53 38.33 -12.36
C THR A 1006 19.04 37.04 -13.00
N THR A 1007 18.38 36.55 -14.04
CA THR A 1007 18.97 35.50 -14.89
C THR A 1007 20.12 36.11 -15.70
N SER A 1008 21.35 35.70 -15.43
CA SER A 1008 22.50 35.95 -16.30
C SER A 1008 22.70 34.70 -17.16
N GLY A 1009 22.23 34.73 -18.41
CA GLY A 1009 22.29 33.57 -19.29
C GLY A 1009 21.57 33.80 -20.62
N THR A 1010 21.92 33.03 -21.65
CA THR A 1010 21.19 33.06 -22.93
C THR A 1010 20.10 32.01 -22.91
N TRP A 1011 18.86 32.46 -22.75
CA TRP A 1011 17.67 31.62 -22.96
C TRP A 1011 17.60 31.18 -24.42
N SER A 1012 17.69 29.88 -24.65
CA SER A 1012 17.92 29.31 -25.97
C SER A 1012 16.67 28.66 -26.60
N ALA A 1013 15.60 28.38 -25.83
CA ALA A 1013 14.38 27.72 -26.30
C ALA A 1013 13.12 28.01 -25.45
N MET A 1014 11.95 27.50 -25.92
CA MET A 1014 10.61 27.67 -25.33
C MET A 1014 10.63 27.44 -23.81
N SER A 1015 10.35 28.49 -23.04
CA SER A 1015 10.32 28.46 -21.57
C SER A 1015 8.96 28.94 -21.10
N VAL A 1016 8.39 28.23 -20.14
CA VAL A 1016 7.04 28.49 -19.63
C VAL A 1016 7.19 29.21 -18.29
N THR A 1017 6.19 30.03 -17.97
CA THR A 1017 6.04 30.60 -16.64
C THR A 1017 4.63 30.28 -16.21
N SER A 1018 4.49 29.30 -15.33
CA SER A 1018 3.21 28.85 -14.83
C SER A 1018 2.85 29.51 -13.49
N SER A 1019 1.57 29.37 -13.11
CA SER A 1019 1.03 29.81 -11.82
C SER A 1019 0.37 28.62 -11.13
N GLY A 1020 0.77 28.32 -9.89
CA GLY A 1020 0.35 27.13 -9.14
C GLY A 1020 1.44 26.05 -9.10
N SER A 1021 1.33 25.11 -8.15
CA SER A 1021 2.29 24.00 -8.02
C SER A 1021 2.34 23.18 -9.31
N GLN A 1022 3.54 22.75 -9.70
CA GLN A 1022 3.73 21.84 -10.84
C GLN A 1022 3.86 20.38 -10.40
N TYR A 1023 4.13 20.13 -9.13
CA TYR A 1023 4.31 18.79 -8.56
C TYR A 1023 3.34 18.54 -7.40
N THR A 1024 3.17 17.27 -7.03
CA THR A 1024 2.12 16.79 -6.11
C THR A 1024 2.33 17.25 -4.68
N ASN A 1025 3.44 16.86 -4.04
CA ASN A 1025 3.76 17.26 -2.68
C ASN A 1025 5.27 17.21 -2.42
N ILE A 1026 5.87 18.30 -1.97
CA ILE A 1026 7.25 18.29 -1.43
C ILE A 1026 7.17 19.07 -0.12
N SER A 1027 7.62 18.43 0.96
CA SER A 1027 7.55 18.89 2.35
C SER A 1027 8.97 19.07 2.85
N CYS A 1028 9.36 20.28 3.25
CA CYS A 1028 10.64 20.45 3.95
C CYS A 1028 10.48 20.13 5.44
N ASP A 1029 10.07 18.91 5.74
CA ASP A 1029 9.87 18.38 7.10
C ASP A 1029 10.97 17.38 7.52
N GLY A 1030 11.96 17.15 6.65
CA GLY A 1030 13.08 16.24 6.89
C GLY A 1030 12.77 14.78 6.55
N ASN A 1031 11.61 14.48 5.95
CA ASN A 1031 11.24 13.13 5.55
C ASN A 1031 10.95 13.04 4.05
N TRP A 1032 12.01 12.82 3.27
CA TRP A 1032 11.92 12.65 1.82
C TRP A 1032 11.07 11.45 1.38
N GLN A 1033 10.87 10.42 2.23
CA GLN A 1033 10.09 9.22 1.85
C GLN A 1033 8.59 9.53 1.68
N ASN A 1034 8.10 10.59 2.30
CA ASN A 1034 6.69 11.01 2.21
C ASN A 1034 6.43 12.03 1.06
N ASP A 1035 7.49 12.43 0.37
CA ASP A 1035 7.44 13.41 -0.70
C ASP A 1035 7.12 12.77 -2.06
N ASP A 1036 6.38 13.53 -2.87
CA ASP A 1036 5.94 13.18 -4.21
C ASP A 1036 6.23 14.32 -5.20
N ALA A 1037 7.36 14.18 -5.89
CA ALA A 1037 7.84 15.10 -6.91
C ALA A 1037 7.14 14.93 -8.28
N SER A 1038 6.17 14.01 -8.40
CA SER A 1038 5.45 13.77 -9.66
C SER A 1038 4.68 15.01 -10.12
N LEU A 1039 4.54 15.17 -11.44
CA LEU A 1039 3.79 16.30 -12.00
C LEU A 1039 2.28 16.16 -11.75
N VAL A 1040 1.64 17.23 -11.27
CA VAL A 1040 0.17 17.20 -11.08
C VAL A 1040 -0.57 17.18 -12.41
N ALA A 1041 -1.73 16.51 -12.41
CA ALA A 1041 -2.58 16.46 -13.60
C ALA A 1041 -2.95 17.87 -14.10
N GLY A 1042 -2.59 18.15 -15.36
CA GLY A 1042 -2.80 19.46 -15.99
C GLY A 1042 -1.71 20.50 -15.72
N ALA A 1043 -0.60 20.11 -15.11
CA ALA A 1043 0.60 20.94 -14.99
C ALA A 1043 1.05 21.44 -16.37
N ALA A 1044 1.53 22.69 -16.42
CA ALA A 1044 2.03 23.27 -17.66
C ALA A 1044 3.35 22.64 -18.11
N SER A 1045 4.01 21.92 -17.21
CA SER A 1045 5.22 21.13 -17.42
C SER A 1045 5.01 19.86 -18.24
N ILE A 1046 3.77 19.33 -18.30
CA ILE A 1046 3.46 18.13 -19.07
C ILE A 1046 3.58 18.43 -20.58
N ASN A 1047 4.36 17.62 -21.28
CA ASN A 1047 4.66 17.66 -22.70
C ASN A 1047 5.27 18.99 -23.17
N ALA A 1048 5.94 19.70 -22.24
CA ALA A 1048 6.50 21.02 -22.46
C ALA A 1048 8.03 21.01 -22.68
N GLY A 1049 8.67 19.85 -22.53
CA GLY A 1049 10.10 19.63 -22.59
C GLY A 1049 10.74 19.65 -23.97
N ASP A 1050 11.99 19.18 -24.12
CA ASP A 1050 12.65 19.22 -25.43
C ASP A 1050 11.89 18.33 -26.45
N PRO A 1051 11.37 18.86 -27.59
CA PRO A 1051 10.67 18.06 -28.61
C PRO A 1051 11.51 16.96 -29.26
N SER A 1052 12.83 16.99 -29.09
CA SER A 1052 13.73 15.92 -29.56
C SER A 1052 13.90 14.78 -28.55
N ILE A 1053 13.42 14.96 -27.33
CA ILE A 1053 13.36 13.95 -26.26
C ILE A 1053 11.90 13.52 -26.15
N LEU A 1054 11.67 12.21 -26.03
CA LEU A 1054 10.34 11.64 -25.85
C LEU A 1054 10.27 10.94 -24.51
N ASP A 1055 9.11 10.97 -23.86
CA ASP A 1055 8.84 10.15 -22.69
C ASP A 1055 8.68 8.68 -23.11
N ALA A 1056 8.61 7.77 -22.14
CA ALA A 1056 8.45 6.34 -22.37
C ALA A 1056 7.19 6.01 -23.20
N ASP A 1057 6.13 6.81 -23.09
CA ASP A 1057 4.89 6.67 -23.86
C ASP A 1057 4.98 7.21 -25.30
N GLY A 1058 6.15 7.72 -25.70
CA GLY A 1058 6.43 8.30 -27.01
C GLY A 1058 5.86 9.71 -27.21
N SER A 1059 5.28 10.31 -26.17
CA SER A 1059 4.88 11.71 -26.16
C SER A 1059 6.10 12.63 -26.01
N ARG A 1060 5.89 13.94 -26.15
CA ARG A 1060 7.00 14.89 -26.05
C ARG A 1060 7.41 14.95 -24.59
N SER A 1061 8.71 14.95 -24.32
CA SER A 1061 9.22 14.94 -22.95
C SER A 1061 8.54 15.96 -22.03
N ASP A 1062 8.16 15.50 -20.84
CA ASP A 1062 7.75 16.34 -19.72
C ASP A 1062 8.94 17.16 -19.18
N LEU A 1063 8.68 18.31 -18.55
CA LEU A 1063 9.70 19.08 -17.82
C LEU A 1063 9.86 18.54 -16.39
N GLY A 1064 11.09 18.48 -15.87
CA GLY A 1064 11.36 18.11 -14.48
C GLY A 1064 12.03 16.74 -14.31
N ALA A 1065 12.10 16.26 -13.08
CA ALA A 1065 12.82 15.03 -12.67
C ALA A 1065 12.36 13.76 -13.38
N TYR A 1066 11.08 13.69 -13.76
CA TYR A 1066 10.44 12.55 -14.42
C TYR A 1066 10.30 12.75 -15.94
N GLY A 1067 11.05 13.69 -16.52
CA GLY A 1067 11.03 13.94 -17.95
C GLY A 1067 11.94 13.01 -18.74
N GLY A 1068 11.49 12.57 -19.92
CA GLY A 1068 12.30 11.86 -20.90
C GLY A 1068 12.14 10.34 -20.84
N PRO A 1069 12.98 9.58 -21.57
CA PRO A 1069 12.82 8.13 -21.70
C PRO A 1069 13.05 7.38 -20.38
N GLU A 1070 13.81 7.98 -19.47
CA GLU A 1070 14.13 7.48 -18.13
C GLU A 1070 13.23 8.14 -17.07
N GLY A 1071 12.05 8.66 -17.46
CA GLY A 1071 11.15 9.38 -16.56
C GLY A 1071 10.27 8.51 -15.66
N THR A 1072 10.39 7.18 -15.74
CA THR A 1072 9.50 6.21 -15.05
C THR A 1072 10.05 5.71 -13.71
N TRP A 1073 11.12 6.32 -13.22
CA TRP A 1073 11.81 5.94 -12.00
C TRP A 1073 11.05 6.34 -10.73
#